data_AF-A0A6J4NR58-F1
#
_entry.id   AF-A0A6J4NR58-F1
#
_cell.length_a   1.000
_cell.length_b   1.000
_cell.length_c   1.000
_cell.angle_alpha   90.00
_cell.angle_beta   90.00
_cell.angle_gamma   90.00
#
_symmetry.space_group_name_H-M   'P 1'
#
loop_
_entity.id
_entity.type
_entity.pdbx_description
1 polymer ?
#
loop_
_entity_poly.entity_id
_entity_poly.type
_entity_poly.pdbx_seq_one_letter_code
_entity_poly.pdbx_strand_id
1 'polypeptide(L)'
;MKHVGHKARVGVTRSYGKARTVVMLALVCGSLLFGARPVHAADFGVTNTGDGGAGSLRQAILDANARSGADRISFAIPGEGVKTISPASALPAITDPVTIDGYSQPGATPNTNGPGRSDNAALKIELNGAAAGSGVSGLNISTTDSTVKGMVINRFTDYGIYLGGDGGHAVEGNFIGTDAAGSADLGNRYSGVIVNTYSGGAPNTIGGTTPAARNVISGNNSGGGAVWIHTGTPGNLVQGNFIGTDATGTADLGNSGHGVHVRYGTTNVIGGTTPESRNVISGNGDNGVVFDNGTIGGRIEKNYVRGNFIGTDVTGTRPLGNSGNGVVLSGRCGSIKDHTVGGTGPGEGNVIAHNRMAGVAVVADPCYVSGYGSAASGNRVLGNSIRDNGGLGIDLGATGVTGNDPGDTDSGPNGLQNSPTLASASRAGGASTVEGSFDGAPNTSLTVQFFANPEKDPSGRGEGETFLGERVVTTDGSGRAAFSFVTPDAHAGDFVAATATGLDGSSEFSEAVVVADATAPGPPVITSPADGSYDVDGRLAFAGTAEPGSEVELFEAGNNSPVAAATAGPSGDWRAELAAAISDGTHTFTARATDAAGNTSPESDPLKVTVDTVAPSVVGVSPAHRATGVSPRANLVATFSEVMGEATVNRTTVKLVRSGTTRAVPAAVTYDATTSKATLNPSAKLMPGTRYTATVTTGVEDLAGHSPSATKAWSFKVRG
;
A
#
# COMPACT_ATOMS: atom_id res chain seq x y z
N MET A 1 -22.72 36.25 62.27
CA MET A 1 -21.73 36.80 63.23
C MET A 1 -20.81 35.67 63.69
N LYS A 2 -19.52 35.98 63.87
CA LYS A 2 -18.35 35.15 64.24
C LYS A 2 -17.82 34.24 63.12
N HIS A 3 -16.76 34.65 62.38
CA HIS A 3 -15.32 34.72 62.72
C HIS A 3 -14.65 33.34 62.72
N VAL A 4 -13.43 33.11 62.20
CA VAL A 4 -12.44 33.82 61.36
C VAL A 4 -11.29 32.82 61.15
N GLY A 5 -10.53 32.92 60.05
CA GLY A 5 -9.18 32.35 59.93
C GLY A 5 -8.77 32.16 58.46
N HIS A 6 -8.38 33.18 57.68
CA HIS A 6 -7.00 33.73 57.55
C HIS A 6 -5.94 32.61 57.38
N LYS A 7 -5.07 32.54 56.36
CA LYS A 7 -4.34 33.52 55.51
C LYS A 7 -3.70 32.70 54.36
N ALA A 8 -3.75 33.12 53.09
CA ALA A 8 -2.83 34.02 52.36
C ALA A 8 -1.91 33.30 51.34
N ARG A 9 -2.19 33.59 50.06
CA ARG A 9 -1.31 33.85 48.90
C ARG A 9 0.02 33.08 48.75
N VAL A 10 0.13 32.35 47.64
CA VAL A 10 1.27 32.34 46.69
C VAL A 10 0.66 32.03 45.31
N GLY A 11 0.69 32.92 44.31
CA GLY A 11 1.83 33.17 43.44
C GLY A 11 1.71 32.32 42.18
N VAL A 12 0.97 32.80 41.17
CA VAL A 12 0.85 32.15 39.86
C VAL A 12 2.16 32.31 39.12
N THR A 13 2.90 31.22 38.95
CA THR A 13 3.96 31.09 37.95
C THR A 13 3.53 29.98 36.99
N ARG A 14 3.27 30.35 35.73
CA ARG A 14 3.17 29.39 34.62
C ARG A 14 4.58 28.90 34.32
N SER A 15 4.80 27.60 34.39
CA SER A 15 5.88 26.93 33.69
C SER A 15 5.34 25.64 33.09
N TYR A 16 5.52 25.51 31.78
CA TYR A 16 5.27 24.31 30.99
C TYR A 16 6.03 23.12 31.57
N GLY A 17 5.37 21.99 31.74
CA GLY A 17 6.00 20.78 32.26
C GLY A 17 5.05 19.60 32.35
N LYS A 18 5.19 18.71 31.36
CA LYS A 18 4.73 17.30 31.32
C LYS A 18 3.22 17.09 31.15
N ALA A 19 2.85 16.76 29.91
CA ALA A 19 1.66 16.00 29.59
C ALA A 19 1.61 14.76 30.49
N ARG A 20 0.63 14.74 31.40
CA ARG A 20 0.24 13.53 32.10
C ARG A 20 -0.48 12.67 31.06
N THR A 21 0.22 11.67 30.54
CA THR A 21 -0.40 10.50 29.93
C THR A 21 -1.35 9.91 30.97
N VAL A 22 -2.65 10.16 30.81
CA VAL A 22 -3.68 9.38 31.49
C VAL A 22 -3.70 8.05 30.78
N VAL A 23 -2.79 7.16 31.18
CA VAL A 23 -2.95 5.73 30.94
C VAL A 23 -4.20 5.35 31.72
N MET A 24 -5.29 5.12 31.00
CA MET A 24 -6.44 4.41 31.53
C MET A 24 -5.92 3.01 31.87
N LEU A 25 -5.54 2.83 33.12
CA LEU A 25 -5.25 1.53 33.69
C LEU A 25 -6.59 0.80 33.74
N ALA A 26 -6.97 0.18 32.64
CA ALA A 26 -7.97 -0.87 32.64
C ALA A 26 -7.47 -1.90 33.66
N LEU A 27 -8.29 -2.15 34.69
CA LEU A 27 -8.08 -3.23 35.63
C LEU A 27 -8.04 -4.53 34.81
N VAL A 28 -6.83 -4.93 34.40
CA VAL A 28 -6.53 -6.33 34.11
C VAL A 28 -6.46 -6.98 35.47
N CYS A 29 -7.64 -7.31 36.01
CA CYS A 29 -7.76 -8.37 36.98
C CYS A 29 -7.54 -9.67 36.19
N GLY A 30 -6.27 -9.91 35.87
CA GLY A 30 -5.82 -11.20 35.38
C GLY A 30 -6.08 -12.19 36.50
N SER A 31 -7.14 -12.96 36.33
CA SER A 31 -7.28 -14.26 36.95
C SER A 31 -6.12 -15.14 36.44
N LEU A 32 -4.94 -14.96 37.04
CA LEU A 32 -4.11 -16.11 37.41
C LEU A 32 -4.86 -16.87 38.51
N LEU A 33 -6.01 -17.45 38.16
CA LEU A 33 -6.38 -18.72 38.74
C LEU A 33 -5.56 -19.74 37.95
N PHE A 34 -4.77 -20.54 38.65
CA PHE A 34 -4.52 -21.90 38.20
C PHE A 34 -5.88 -22.44 37.77
N GLY A 35 -6.08 -22.60 36.46
CA GLY A 35 -7.31 -23.16 35.92
C GLY A 35 -7.46 -24.54 36.52
N ALA A 36 -8.28 -24.65 37.56
CA ALA A 36 -8.89 -25.92 37.90
C ALA A 36 -9.55 -26.35 36.59
N ARG A 37 -9.03 -27.43 35.99
CA ARG A 37 -9.70 -28.08 34.86
C ARG A 37 -11.18 -28.18 35.25
N PRO A 38 -12.14 -27.81 34.39
CA PRO A 38 -13.54 -28.08 34.69
C PRO A 38 -13.61 -29.54 35.14
N VAL A 39 -14.05 -29.75 36.38
CA VAL A 39 -14.08 -31.09 36.95
C VAL A 39 -15.22 -31.78 36.22
N HIS A 40 -14.88 -32.56 35.21
CA HIS A 40 -15.86 -33.37 34.50
C HIS A 40 -16.57 -34.28 35.52
N ALA A 41 -17.89 -34.36 35.45
CA ALA A 41 -18.69 -35.14 36.37
C ALA A 41 -18.41 -36.65 36.25
N ALA A 42 -18.10 -37.12 35.03
CA ALA A 42 -17.51 -38.43 34.71
C ALA A 42 -16.68 -38.39 33.41
N ASP A 43 -15.90 -39.45 33.18
CA ASP A 43 -15.16 -39.72 31.93
C ASP A 43 -15.57 -41.09 31.38
N PHE A 44 -16.10 -41.12 30.16
CA PHE A 44 -16.58 -42.33 29.47
C PHE A 44 -15.64 -42.66 28.30
N GLY A 45 -14.90 -43.77 28.45
CA GLY A 45 -13.88 -44.19 27.50
C GLY A 45 -14.43 -45.03 26.33
N VAL A 46 -14.12 -44.59 25.11
CA VAL A 46 -14.29 -45.34 23.87
C VAL A 46 -13.02 -46.15 23.60
N THR A 47 -13.15 -47.47 23.50
CA THR A 47 -12.03 -48.41 23.40
C THR A 47 -12.10 -49.31 22.16
N ASN A 48 -13.18 -49.26 21.40
CA ASN A 48 -13.33 -49.99 20.14
C ASN A 48 -14.13 -49.18 19.11
N THR A 49 -14.09 -49.62 17.85
CA THR A 49 -14.79 -48.97 16.72
C THR A 49 -16.18 -49.57 16.43
N GLY A 50 -16.69 -50.44 17.30
CA GLY A 50 -17.99 -51.06 17.12
C GLY A 50 -19.14 -50.05 17.18
N ASP A 51 -20.24 -50.32 16.46
CA ASP A 51 -21.42 -49.46 16.44
C ASP A 51 -22.17 -49.42 17.79
N GLY A 52 -22.05 -50.45 18.62
CA GLY A 52 -22.74 -50.54 19.91
C GLY A 52 -22.08 -51.50 20.90
N GLY A 53 -22.59 -51.53 22.12
CA GLY A 53 -22.05 -52.32 23.23
C GLY A 53 -20.92 -51.62 23.99
N ALA A 54 -20.41 -52.27 25.04
CA ALA A 54 -19.41 -51.70 25.92
C ALA A 54 -18.16 -51.21 25.16
N GLY A 55 -17.71 -50.00 25.49
CA GLY A 55 -16.54 -49.37 24.87
C GLY A 55 -16.75 -48.77 23.48
N SER A 56 -17.97 -48.80 22.93
CA SER A 56 -18.34 -48.08 21.71
C SER A 56 -18.66 -46.60 22.00
N LEU A 57 -18.53 -45.74 20.98
CA LEU A 57 -18.96 -44.33 21.07
C LEU A 57 -20.46 -44.20 21.37
N ARG A 58 -21.30 -45.06 20.75
CA ARG A 58 -22.74 -45.08 21.01
C ARG A 58 -23.04 -45.33 22.49
N GLN A 59 -22.36 -46.30 23.11
CA GLN A 59 -22.56 -46.57 24.53
C GLN A 59 -22.05 -45.43 25.40
N ALA A 60 -20.89 -44.84 25.08
CA ALA A 60 -20.37 -43.70 25.82
C ALA A 60 -21.32 -42.48 25.81
N ILE A 61 -22.01 -42.22 24.69
CA ILE A 61 -23.04 -41.17 24.60
C ILE A 61 -24.25 -41.52 25.49
N LEU A 62 -24.72 -42.77 25.49
CA LEU A 62 -25.82 -43.20 26.35
C LEU A 62 -25.47 -43.06 27.83
N ASP A 63 -24.24 -43.43 28.20
CA ASP A 63 -23.77 -43.36 29.58
C ASP A 63 -23.62 -41.91 30.06
N ALA A 64 -23.10 -41.01 29.20
CA ALA A 64 -23.06 -39.58 29.47
C ALA A 64 -24.47 -38.99 29.63
N ASN A 65 -25.40 -39.31 28.73
CA ASN A 65 -26.78 -38.83 28.84
C ASN A 65 -27.51 -39.31 30.11
N ALA A 66 -27.11 -40.46 30.67
CA ALA A 66 -27.71 -41.03 31.88
C ALA A 66 -27.19 -40.38 33.17
N ARG A 67 -26.16 -39.53 33.07
CA ARG A 67 -25.55 -38.84 34.19
C ARG A 67 -25.75 -37.34 34.00
N SER A 68 -25.98 -36.64 35.10
CA SER A 68 -26.18 -35.19 35.07
C SER A 68 -24.86 -34.46 35.27
N GLY A 69 -24.65 -33.41 34.49
CA GLY A 69 -23.56 -32.46 34.64
C GLY A 69 -22.42 -32.72 33.66
N ALA A 70 -21.62 -31.69 33.39
CA ALA A 70 -20.62 -31.69 32.32
C ALA A 70 -19.69 -32.92 32.35
N ASP A 71 -19.91 -33.85 31.42
CA ASP A 71 -19.16 -35.09 31.30
C ASP A 71 -18.05 -34.99 30.24
N ARG A 72 -17.24 -36.05 30.14
CA ARG A 72 -16.23 -36.20 29.09
C ARG A 72 -16.37 -37.55 28.41
N ILE A 73 -16.25 -37.56 27.10
CA ILE A 73 -16.04 -38.77 26.30
C ILE A 73 -14.59 -38.74 25.79
N SER A 74 -13.82 -39.76 26.17
CA SER A 74 -12.41 -39.92 25.79
C SER A 74 -12.22 -41.16 24.91
N PHE A 75 -11.11 -41.22 24.18
CA PHE A 75 -10.80 -42.28 23.23
C PHE A 75 -9.45 -42.92 23.58
N ALA A 76 -9.43 -44.25 23.60
CA ALA A 76 -8.23 -45.06 23.80
C ALA A 76 -8.34 -46.36 23.00
N ILE A 77 -8.67 -46.24 21.71
CA ILE A 77 -8.87 -47.37 20.81
C ILE A 77 -7.49 -47.95 20.41
N PRO A 78 -7.23 -49.25 20.62
CA PRO A 78 -5.93 -49.85 20.33
C PRO A 78 -5.48 -49.82 18.86
N GLY A 79 -4.16 -49.95 18.66
CA GLY A 79 -3.47 -50.08 17.37
C GLY A 79 -2.95 -48.75 16.82
N GLU A 80 -2.31 -48.80 15.65
CA GLU A 80 -1.77 -47.63 14.95
C GLU A 80 -2.80 -46.98 13.99
N GLY A 81 -2.50 -45.75 13.55
CA GLY A 81 -3.29 -45.05 12.52
C GLY A 81 -4.64 -44.49 12.99
N VAL A 82 -5.44 -44.04 12.01
CA VAL A 82 -6.78 -43.48 12.24
C VAL A 82 -7.74 -44.59 12.66
N LYS A 83 -8.59 -44.28 13.64
CA LYS A 83 -9.62 -45.15 14.19
C LYS A 83 -10.97 -44.74 13.63
N THR A 84 -11.42 -45.47 12.63
CA THR A 84 -12.68 -45.21 11.96
C THR A 84 -13.83 -45.91 12.69
N ILE A 85 -14.73 -45.12 13.24
CA ILE A 85 -16.02 -45.53 13.80
C ILE A 85 -17.06 -45.34 12.70
N SER A 86 -17.76 -46.41 12.32
CA SER A 86 -18.78 -46.40 11.28
C SER A 86 -20.14 -46.74 11.88
N PRO A 87 -20.94 -45.75 12.28
CA PRO A 87 -22.28 -46.01 12.79
C PRO A 87 -23.15 -46.71 11.74
N ALA A 88 -23.89 -47.73 12.16
CA ALA A 88 -24.84 -48.44 11.29
C ALA A 88 -26.22 -47.75 11.24
N SER A 89 -26.42 -46.76 12.12
CA SER A 89 -27.63 -45.95 12.25
C SER A 89 -27.29 -44.66 13.00
N ALA A 90 -28.23 -43.72 13.08
CA ALA A 90 -28.08 -42.50 13.86
C ALA A 90 -27.54 -42.77 15.28
N LEU A 91 -26.51 -42.02 15.68
CA LEU A 91 -26.06 -42.02 17.07
C LEU A 91 -27.16 -41.40 17.96
N PRO A 92 -27.23 -41.78 19.26
CA PRO A 92 -28.15 -41.16 20.19
C PRO A 92 -27.91 -39.65 20.25
N ALA A 93 -28.99 -38.85 20.36
CA ALA A 93 -28.85 -37.42 20.63
C ALA A 93 -28.16 -37.21 21.98
N ILE A 94 -27.26 -36.24 22.05
CA ILE A 94 -26.56 -35.84 23.27
C ILE A 94 -27.46 -34.87 24.04
N THR A 95 -27.93 -35.30 25.20
CA THR A 95 -28.94 -34.59 26.01
C THR A 95 -28.38 -34.03 27.32
N ASP A 96 -27.18 -34.42 27.73
CA ASP A 96 -26.46 -33.84 28.87
C ASP A 96 -25.13 -33.18 28.41
N PRO A 97 -24.68 -32.07 29.03
CA PRO A 97 -23.47 -31.38 28.60
C PRO A 97 -22.25 -32.29 28.57
N VAL A 98 -21.51 -32.29 27.45
CA VAL A 98 -20.38 -33.21 27.28
C VAL A 98 -19.22 -32.59 26.51
N THR A 99 -18.01 -32.95 26.89
CA THR A 99 -16.80 -32.75 26.06
C THR A 99 -16.44 -34.05 25.35
N ILE A 100 -16.61 -34.10 24.03
CA ILE A 100 -16.10 -35.17 23.17
C ILE A 100 -14.67 -34.81 22.76
N ASP A 101 -13.69 -35.55 23.28
CA ASP A 101 -12.28 -35.20 23.18
C ASP A 101 -11.49 -36.20 22.33
N GLY A 102 -11.50 -36.02 21.01
CA GLY A 102 -10.71 -36.83 20.06
C GLY A 102 -9.20 -36.72 20.28
N TYR A 103 -8.71 -35.63 20.88
CA TYR A 103 -7.28 -35.48 21.22
C TYR A 103 -6.83 -36.40 22.36
N SER A 104 -7.77 -37.02 23.09
CA SER A 104 -7.41 -38.04 24.09
C SER A 104 -6.92 -39.35 23.47
N GLN A 105 -7.19 -39.61 22.18
CA GLN A 105 -6.69 -40.78 21.47
C GLN A 105 -5.15 -40.75 21.38
N PRO A 106 -4.45 -41.82 21.78
CA PRO A 106 -3.01 -41.93 21.60
C PRO A 106 -2.55 -41.63 20.17
N GLY A 107 -1.55 -40.74 20.05
CA GLY A 107 -1.00 -40.29 18.78
C GLY A 107 -1.75 -39.12 18.13
N ALA A 108 -2.84 -38.63 18.73
CA ALA A 108 -3.49 -37.41 18.29
C ALA A 108 -2.76 -36.17 18.84
N THR A 109 -2.65 -35.12 18.02
CA THR A 109 -2.04 -33.85 18.43
C THR A 109 -2.86 -32.67 17.92
N PRO A 110 -3.11 -31.65 18.75
CA PRO A 110 -3.75 -30.42 18.29
C PRO A 110 -2.81 -29.61 17.39
N ASN A 111 -3.40 -28.76 16.56
CA ASN A 111 -2.64 -27.77 15.81
C ASN A 111 -1.89 -26.81 16.74
N THR A 112 -0.63 -26.54 16.42
CA THR A 112 0.22 -25.57 17.12
C THR A 112 0.61 -24.39 16.23
N ASN A 113 0.32 -24.45 14.94
CA ASN A 113 0.69 -23.41 13.99
C ASN A 113 -0.27 -22.23 14.07
N GLY A 114 0.30 -21.05 14.33
CA GLY A 114 -0.40 -19.77 14.36
C GLY A 114 -1.08 -19.37 13.05
N PRO A 115 -1.67 -18.16 12.99
CA PRO A 115 -2.30 -17.65 11.78
C PRO A 115 -1.28 -17.49 10.64
N GLY A 116 -1.75 -17.57 9.39
CA GLY A 116 -0.88 -17.46 8.21
C GLY A 116 -0.11 -18.75 7.87
N ARG A 117 -0.40 -19.87 8.54
CA ARG A 117 0.32 -21.14 8.37
C ARG A 117 -0.65 -22.31 8.31
N SER A 118 -0.24 -23.34 7.58
CA SER A 118 -0.93 -24.63 7.48
C SER A 118 -1.20 -25.25 8.86
N ASP A 119 -2.33 -25.95 8.95
CA ASP A 119 -2.68 -26.76 10.11
C ASP A 119 -1.73 -27.99 10.21
N ASN A 120 -1.24 -28.28 11.41
CA ASN A 120 -0.39 -29.44 11.68
C ASN A 120 -1.00 -30.42 12.69
N ALA A 121 -2.31 -30.36 12.92
CA ALA A 121 -3.01 -31.32 13.75
C ALA A 121 -2.87 -32.74 13.17
N ALA A 122 -2.74 -33.71 14.07
CA ALA A 122 -2.84 -35.12 13.72
C ALA A 122 -4.11 -35.66 14.38
N LEU A 123 -5.21 -35.72 13.63
CA LEU A 123 -6.46 -36.27 14.13
C LEU A 123 -6.48 -37.80 13.94
N LYS A 124 -6.93 -38.53 14.96
CA LYS A 124 -6.87 -40.01 14.97
C LYS A 124 -8.21 -40.69 15.13
N ILE A 125 -9.30 -39.96 15.37
CA ILE A 125 -10.64 -40.52 15.42
C ILE A 125 -11.42 -40.02 14.21
N GLU A 126 -11.86 -40.95 13.35
CA GLU A 126 -12.77 -40.67 12.25
C GLU A 126 -14.15 -41.21 12.57
N LEU A 127 -15.16 -40.34 12.53
CA LEU A 127 -16.56 -40.70 12.54
C LEU A 127 -17.06 -40.68 11.09
N ASN A 128 -17.29 -41.86 10.53
CA ASN A 128 -17.62 -42.06 9.12
C ASN A 128 -19.10 -42.44 8.95
N GLY A 129 -19.87 -41.54 8.35
CA GLY A 129 -21.32 -41.66 8.20
C GLY A 129 -21.81 -42.48 7.01
N ALA A 130 -20.92 -43.08 6.20
CA ALA A 130 -21.31 -43.73 4.95
C ALA A 130 -22.32 -44.89 5.13
N ALA A 131 -22.32 -45.52 6.31
CA ALA A 131 -23.23 -46.62 6.66
C ALA A 131 -24.40 -46.20 7.59
N ALA A 132 -24.49 -44.92 7.98
CA ALA A 132 -25.41 -44.47 9.03
C ALA A 132 -26.87 -44.33 8.58
N GLY A 133 -27.14 -44.42 7.26
CA GLY A 133 -28.46 -44.24 6.68
C GLY A 133 -28.75 -42.80 6.23
N SER A 134 -29.95 -42.56 5.69
CA SER A 134 -30.39 -41.26 5.15
C SER A 134 -30.93 -40.31 6.23
N GLY A 135 -30.65 -39.01 6.12
CA GLY A 135 -31.15 -37.99 7.05
C GLY A 135 -30.50 -38.07 8.44
N VAL A 136 -29.24 -38.55 8.48
CA VAL A 136 -28.51 -38.77 9.71
C VAL A 136 -27.35 -37.81 9.80
N SER A 137 -27.32 -37.05 10.90
CA SER A 137 -26.19 -36.21 11.28
C SER A 137 -25.13 -37.00 12.03
N GLY A 138 -23.88 -36.55 11.98
CA GLY A 138 -22.76 -37.19 12.69
C GLY A 138 -22.91 -37.13 14.20
N LEU A 139 -22.99 -35.92 14.75
CA LEU A 139 -23.28 -35.68 16.16
C LEU A 139 -24.50 -34.77 16.26
N ASN A 140 -25.49 -35.17 17.06
CA ASN A 140 -26.66 -34.35 17.36
C ASN A 140 -26.62 -33.93 18.84
N ILE A 141 -26.36 -32.65 19.08
CA ILE A 141 -26.29 -32.05 20.41
C ILE A 141 -27.61 -31.32 20.66
N SER A 142 -28.29 -31.67 21.75
CA SER A 142 -29.63 -31.15 22.11
C SER A 142 -29.65 -30.65 23.57
N THR A 143 -28.54 -30.08 24.02
CA THR A 143 -28.29 -29.69 25.42
C THR A 143 -27.62 -28.30 25.46
N THR A 144 -26.87 -27.97 26.51
CA THR A 144 -26.06 -26.75 26.63
C THR A 144 -24.57 -27.09 26.78
N ASP A 145 -23.69 -26.10 26.61
CA ASP A 145 -22.30 -26.11 27.09
C ASP A 145 -21.47 -27.36 26.72
N SER A 146 -21.69 -27.88 25.50
CA SER A 146 -21.02 -29.07 24.99
C SER A 146 -19.90 -28.73 24.03
N THR A 147 -18.80 -29.49 24.08
CA THR A 147 -17.61 -29.28 23.24
C THR A 147 -17.32 -30.51 22.40
N VAL A 148 -17.04 -30.31 21.10
CA VAL A 148 -16.50 -31.35 20.21
C VAL A 148 -15.13 -30.92 19.73
N LYS A 149 -14.10 -31.76 19.96
CA LYS A 149 -12.75 -31.43 19.53
C LYS A 149 -11.90 -32.61 19.06
N GLY A 150 -10.99 -32.34 18.12
CA GLY A 150 -9.99 -33.31 17.65
C GLY A 150 -10.57 -34.49 16.86
N MET A 151 -11.74 -34.31 16.24
CA MET A 151 -12.46 -35.35 15.49
C MET A 151 -12.38 -35.11 13.98
N VAL A 152 -12.35 -36.19 13.20
CA VAL A 152 -12.66 -36.18 11.77
C VAL A 152 -14.12 -36.63 11.61
N ILE A 153 -14.98 -35.86 10.94
CA ILE A 153 -16.41 -36.17 10.80
C ILE A 153 -16.84 -35.99 9.34
N ASN A 154 -17.23 -37.08 8.68
CA ASN A 154 -17.41 -37.06 7.24
C ASN A 154 -18.48 -38.06 6.75
N ARG A 155 -18.91 -37.89 5.49
CA ARG A 155 -19.85 -38.76 4.75
C ARG A 155 -21.21 -38.98 5.41
N PHE A 156 -21.66 -38.08 6.28
CA PHE A 156 -23.03 -38.12 6.78
C PHE A 156 -24.01 -37.62 5.73
N THR A 157 -25.22 -38.16 5.73
CA THR A 157 -26.25 -37.82 4.73
C THR A 157 -27.07 -36.58 5.12
N ASP A 158 -26.79 -36.01 6.28
CA ASP A 158 -27.29 -34.71 6.75
C ASP A 158 -26.10 -33.82 7.13
N TYR A 159 -26.03 -33.34 8.38
CA TYR A 159 -24.94 -32.48 8.87
C TYR A 159 -23.78 -33.28 9.48
N GLY A 160 -22.57 -32.71 9.48
CA GLY A 160 -21.47 -33.27 10.27
C GLY A 160 -21.77 -33.17 11.78
N ILE A 161 -22.05 -31.94 12.24
CA ILE A 161 -22.43 -31.64 13.62
C ILE A 161 -23.69 -30.76 13.63
N TYR A 162 -24.70 -31.20 14.36
CA TYR A 162 -25.91 -30.45 14.65
C TYR A 162 -25.86 -29.92 16.08
N LEU A 163 -25.87 -28.60 16.24
CA LEU A 163 -25.90 -27.89 17.53
C LEU A 163 -27.31 -27.34 17.79
N GLY A 164 -28.09 -28.00 18.63
CA GLY A 164 -29.39 -27.55 19.12
C GLY A 164 -29.39 -27.39 20.65
N GLY A 165 -30.56 -27.11 21.23
CA GLY A 165 -30.67 -26.80 22.67
C GLY A 165 -30.42 -25.32 22.98
N ASP A 166 -29.87 -25.03 24.16
CA ASP A 166 -29.79 -23.66 24.73
C ASP A 166 -28.44 -22.96 24.51
N GLY A 167 -27.55 -23.54 23.69
CA GLY A 167 -26.31 -22.90 23.26
C GLY A 167 -25.10 -23.10 24.18
N GLY A 168 -24.10 -22.23 24.06
CA GLY A 168 -22.82 -22.37 24.76
C GLY A 168 -21.91 -23.46 24.19
N HIS A 169 -22.22 -23.98 22.99
CA HIS A 169 -21.45 -25.05 22.39
C HIS A 169 -20.12 -24.57 21.81
N ALA A 170 -19.12 -25.46 21.79
CA ALA A 170 -17.83 -25.25 21.14
C ALA A 170 -17.50 -26.37 20.15
N VAL A 171 -17.08 -26.01 18.93
CA VAL A 171 -16.56 -26.93 17.91
C VAL A 171 -15.14 -26.50 17.60
N GLU A 172 -14.15 -27.28 18.02
CA GLU A 172 -12.75 -26.85 18.05
C GLU A 172 -11.79 -27.92 17.47
N GLY A 173 -10.92 -27.56 16.53
CA GLY A 173 -9.84 -28.47 16.12
C GLY A 173 -10.31 -29.72 15.36
N ASN A 174 -11.45 -29.64 14.67
CA ASN A 174 -12.05 -30.76 13.95
C ASN A 174 -11.84 -30.63 12.44
N PHE A 175 -11.76 -31.77 11.75
CA PHE A 175 -11.78 -31.86 10.30
C PHE A 175 -13.15 -32.40 9.85
N ILE A 176 -13.96 -31.55 9.22
CA ILE A 176 -15.37 -31.82 8.95
C ILE A 176 -15.61 -31.80 7.43
N GLY A 177 -15.98 -32.96 6.89
CA GLY A 177 -16.16 -33.18 5.46
C GLY A 177 -14.88 -33.56 4.70
N THR A 178 -13.78 -33.81 5.41
CA THR A 178 -12.49 -34.21 4.82
C THR A 178 -11.97 -35.53 5.37
N ASP A 179 -10.85 -36.00 4.85
CA ASP A 179 -10.08 -37.09 5.44
C ASP A 179 -9.25 -36.63 6.65
N ALA A 180 -8.60 -37.56 7.34
CA ALA A 180 -7.79 -37.24 8.52
C ALA A 180 -6.54 -36.40 8.22
N ALA A 181 -6.11 -36.33 6.95
CA ALA A 181 -5.07 -35.43 6.50
C ALA A 181 -5.60 -34.03 6.14
N GLY A 182 -6.93 -33.87 6.04
CA GLY A 182 -7.60 -32.65 5.61
C GLY A 182 -7.33 -32.30 4.15
N SER A 183 -7.00 -33.28 3.30
CA SER A 183 -6.57 -33.09 1.91
C SER A 183 -7.52 -33.68 0.87
N ALA A 184 -8.43 -34.56 1.27
CA ALA A 184 -9.42 -35.17 0.39
C ALA A 184 -10.85 -34.78 0.78
N ASP A 185 -11.68 -34.53 -0.23
CA ASP A 185 -13.11 -34.26 -0.07
C ASP A 185 -13.85 -35.56 0.23
N LEU A 186 -14.44 -35.62 1.41
CA LEU A 186 -15.29 -36.71 1.90
C LEU A 186 -16.57 -36.13 2.50
N GLY A 187 -17.08 -35.07 1.89
CA GLY A 187 -18.12 -34.20 2.42
C GLY A 187 -19.31 -34.87 3.08
N ASN A 188 -19.87 -34.17 4.06
CA ASN A 188 -21.26 -34.43 4.45
C ASN A 188 -22.20 -33.92 3.34
N ARG A 189 -23.42 -34.45 3.29
CA ARG A 189 -24.38 -34.10 2.23
C ARG A 189 -24.95 -32.68 2.38
N TYR A 190 -25.08 -32.19 3.61
CA TYR A 190 -25.47 -30.82 3.94
C TYR A 190 -24.27 -30.10 4.58
N SER A 191 -24.51 -29.10 5.44
CA SER A 191 -23.47 -28.34 6.14
C SER A 191 -22.54 -29.21 6.99
N GLY A 192 -21.28 -28.77 7.14
CA GLY A 192 -20.37 -29.37 8.11
C GLY A 192 -20.88 -29.15 9.53
N VAL A 193 -21.24 -27.90 9.86
CA VAL A 193 -21.80 -27.52 11.16
C VAL A 193 -23.07 -26.70 10.97
N ILE A 194 -24.14 -27.06 11.68
CA ILE A 194 -25.36 -26.25 11.79
C ILE A 194 -25.60 -25.83 13.24
N VAL A 195 -25.93 -24.56 13.44
CA VAL A 195 -26.36 -23.98 14.72
C VAL A 195 -27.85 -23.70 14.66
N ASN A 196 -28.64 -24.49 15.37
CA ASN A 196 -30.10 -24.40 15.44
C ASN A 196 -30.57 -24.41 16.91
N THR A 197 -29.97 -23.52 17.70
CA THR A 197 -30.26 -23.34 19.13
C THR A 197 -31.48 -22.44 19.34
N TYR A 198 -32.04 -22.44 20.56
CA TYR A 198 -33.17 -21.58 20.92
C TYR A 198 -32.74 -20.14 21.23
N SER A 199 -33.62 -19.18 20.95
CA SER A 199 -33.35 -17.76 21.21
C SER A 199 -33.18 -17.50 22.72
N GLY A 200 -32.16 -16.70 23.07
CA GLY A 200 -31.84 -16.37 24.47
C GLY A 200 -30.78 -17.26 25.12
N GLY A 201 -30.32 -18.30 24.41
CA GLY A 201 -29.20 -19.15 24.80
C GLY A 201 -27.83 -18.47 24.83
N ALA A 202 -26.82 -19.14 25.38
CA ALA A 202 -25.44 -18.67 25.34
C ALA A 202 -24.86 -18.77 23.90
N PRO A 203 -23.97 -17.86 23.49
CA PRO A 203 -23.41 -17.87 22.14
C PRO A 203 -22.57 -19.14 21.90
N ASN A 204 -22.66 -19.67 20.68
CA ASN A 204 -21.87 -20.82 20.26
C ASN A 204 -20.56 -20.37 19.61
N THR A 205 -19.51 -21.18 19.73
CA THR A 205 -18.19 -20.93 19.13
C THR A 205 -17.82 -22.04 18.16
N ILE A 206 -17.59 -21.68 16.90
CA ILE A 206 -17.04 -22.55 15.87
C ILE A 206 -15.61 -22.07 15.62
N GLY A 207 -14.66 -22.86 16.09
CA GLY A 207 -13.24 -22.56 16.07
C GLY A 207 -12.80 -21.86 17.35
N GLY A 208 -11.96 -20.84 17.24
CA GLY A 208 -11.49 -20.05 18.37
C GLY A 208 -10.22 -19.27 18.06
N THR A 209 -9.69 -18.58 19.06
CA THR A 209 -8.49 -17.73 18.95
C THR A 209 -7.19 -18.44 19.31
N THR A 210 -7.21 -19.77 19.43
CA THR A 210 -6.00 -20.58 19.62
C THR A 210 -5.77 -21.45 18.39
N PRO A 211 -4.50 -21.76 18.03
CA PRO A 211 -4.20 -22.70 16.95
C PRO A 211 -4.95 -24.02 17.07
N ALA A 212 -5.02 -24.58 18.29
CA ALA A 212 -5.65 -25.86 18.58
C ALA A 212 -7.16 -25.90 18.30
N ALA A 213 -7.81 -24.74 18.26
CA ALA A 213 -9.24 -24.62 18.02
C ALA A 213 -9.59 -24.56 16.52
N ARG A 214 -8.63 -24.37 15.61
CA ARG A 214 -8.88 -24.28 14.16
C ARG A 214 -9.60 -25.51 13.63
N ASN A 215 -10.79 -25.33 13.07
CA ASN A 215 -11.43 -26.38 12.29
C ASN A 215 -11.03 -26.25 10.81
N VAL A 216 -11.08 -27.39 10.11
CA VAL A 216 -11.10 -27.46 8.64
C VAL A 216 -12.49 -27.94 8.24
N ILE A 217 -13.27 -27.11 7.54
CA ILE A 217 -14.67 -27.38 7.19
C ILE A 217 -14.83 -27.26 5.68
N SER A 218 -14.73 -28.39 4.98
CA SER A 218 -14.49 -28.44 3.53
C SER A 218 -15.15 -29.68 2.90
N GLY A 219 -15.39 -29.65 1.59
CA GLY A 219 -16.06 -30.73 0.85
C GLY A 219 -17.56 -30.91 1.14
N ASN A 220 -18.14 -30.16 2.08
CA ASN A 220 -19.54 -30.34 2.48
C ASN A 220 -20.51 -29.82 1.41
N ASN A 221 -21.66 -30.49 1.28
CA ASN A 221 -22.58 -30.31 0.16
C ASN A 221 -23.90 -29.59 0.56
N SER A 222 -24.80 -29.41 -0.42
CA SER A 222 -25.96 -28.52 -0.38
C SER A 222 -26.82 -28.56 0.89
N GLY A 223 -27.13 -27.36 1.42
CA GLY A 223 -28.09 -27.10 2.52
C GLY A 223 -28.16 -25.63 2.93
N GLY A 224 -27.02 -24.95 2.90
CA GLY A 224 -26.76 -23.57 3.29
C GLY A 224 -25.27 -23.29 3.16
N GLY A 225 -24.64 -22.74 4.21
CA GLY A 225 -23.18 -22.62 4.31
C GLY A 225 -22.51 -23.86 4.92
N ALA A 226 -21.21 -24.03 4.71
CA ALA A 226 -20.40 -25.03 5.40
C ALA A 226 -20.53 -24.91 6.93
N VAL A 227 -20.56 -23.67 7.41
CA VAL A 227 -21.07 -23.28 8.73
C VAL A 227 -22.41 -22.56 8.55
N TRP A 228 -23.48 -23.12 9.07
CA TRP A 228 -24.83 -22.55 8.97
C TRP A 228 -25.39 -22.13 10.31
N ILE A 229 -25.50 -20.82 10.54
CA ILE A 229 -26.14 -20.23 11.72
C ILE A 229 -27.62 -20.02 11.41
N HIS A 230 -28.44 -20.96 11.88
CA HIS A 230 -29.88 -21.01 11.69
C HIS A 230 -30.61 -20.77 13.02
N THR A 231 -30.24 -19.71 13.73
CA THR A 231 -30.80 -19.42 15.05
C THR A 231 -30.90 -17.93 15.34
N GLY A 232 -31.89 -17.55 16.15
CA GLY A 232 -31.99 -16.22 16.73
C GLY A 232 -31.09 -15.98 17.94
N THR A 233 -30.35 -16.99 18.43
CA THR A 233 -29.36 -16.81 19.51
C THR A 233 -28.33 -15.78 19.08
N PRO A 234 -28.13 -14.68 19.82
CA PRO A 234 -27.19 -13.65 19.44
C PRO A 234 -25.74 -14.06 19.77
N GLY A 235 -24.78 -13.43 19.10
CA GLY A 235 -23.38 -13.45 19.53
C GLY A 235 -22.59 -14.69 19.14
N ASN A 236 -23.07 -15.56 18.24
CA ASN A 236 -22.30 -16.72 17.81
C ASN A 236 -20.99 -16.27 17.14
N LEU A 237 -19.93 -17.04 17.38
CA LEU A 237 -18.57 -16.75 16.94
C LEU A 237 -18.12 -17.82 15.95
N VAL A 238 -17.59 -17.40 14.80
CA VAL A 238 -16.88 -18.26 13.85
C VAL A 238 -15.48 -17.69 13.70
N GLN A 239 -14.47 -18.33 14.29
CA GLN A 239 -13.12 -17.74 14.41
C GLN A 239 -12.02 -18.76 14.13
N GLY A 240 -10.96 -18.32 13.45
CA GLY A 240 -9.74 -19.13 13.32
C GLY A 240 -9.86 -20.37 12.44
N ASN A 241 -10.91 -20.50 11.61
CA ASN A 241 -11.19 -21.70 10.82
C ASN A 241 -10.64 -21.62 9.38
N PHE A 242 -10.40 -22.78 8.79
CA PHE A 242 -10.28 -22.95 7.33
C PHE A 242 -11.59 -23.51 6.78
N ILE A 243 -12.20 -22.78 5.85
CA ILE A 243 -13.53 -23.10 5.30
C ILE A 243 -13.44 -23.12 3.78
N GLY A 244 -13.59 -24.30 3.19
CA GLY A 244 -13.50 -24.54 1.74
C GLY A 244 -12.07 -24.71 1.21
N THR A 245 -11.07 -24.78 2.10
CA THR A 245 -9.68 -25.12 1.74
C THR A 245 -9.25 -26.42 2.40
N ASP A 246 -8.15 -26.99 1.94
CA ASP A 246 -7.50 -28.10 2.60
C ASP A 246 -6.89 -27.67 3.96
N ALA A 247 -6.39 -28.64 4.74
CA ALA A 247 -5.72 -28.35 6.01
C ALA A 247 -4.46 -27.48 5.86
N THR A 248 -3.88 -27.39 4.67
CA THR A 248 -2.77 -26.46 4.43
C THR A 248 -3.22 -25.01 4.31
N GLY A 249 -4.50 -24.78 4.00
CA GLY A 249 -5.07 -23.48 3.70
C GLY A 249 -4.61 -22.92 2.36
N THR A 250 -4.06 -23.76 1.48
CA THR A 250 -3.45 -23.33 0.20
C THR A 250 -4.02 -24.02 -1.03
N ALA A 251 -4.82 -25.08 -0.84
CA ALA A 251 -5.53 -25.74 -1.93
C ALA A 251 -7.04 -25.62 -1.74
N ASP A 252 -7.74 -25.49 -2.86
CA ASP A 252 -9.19 -25.54 -2.93
C ASP A 252 -9.68 -26.94 -2.58
N LEU A 253 -10.55 -27.02 -1.58
CA LEU A 253 -11.31 -28.21 -1.21
C LEU A 253 -12.76 -27.81 -0.93
N GLY A 254 -13.26 -26.92 -1.79
CA GLY A 254 -14.46 -26.13 -1.63
C GLY A 254 -15.69 -26.90 -1.16
N ASN A 255 -16.52 -26.22 -0.38
CA ASN A 255 -17.88 -26.68 -0.14
C ASN A 255 -18.74 -26.36 -1.37
N SER A 256 -19.79 -27.13 -1.65
CA SER A 256 -20.62 -26.92 -2.84
C SER A 256 -21.55 -25.69 -2.74
N GLY A 257 -21.64 -25.06 -1.57
CA GLY A 257 -22.50 -23.91 -1.26
C GLY A 257 -21.71 -22.72 -0.72
N HIS A 258 -22.28 -21.97 0.23
CA HIS A 258 -21.58 -20.86 0.87
C HIS A 258 -20.50 -21.33 1.85
N GLY A 259 -19.51 -20.51 2.16
CA GLY A 259 -18.59 -20.77 3.27
C GLY A 259 -19.31 -20.66 4.61
N VAL A 260 -19.75 -19.45 4.95
CA VAL A 260 -20.50 -19.16 6.18
C VAL A 260 -21.86 -18.54 5.83
N HIS A 261 -22.93 -19.07 6.41
CA HIS A 261 -24.29 -18.62 6.15
C HIS A 261 -25.01 -18.30 7.45
N VAL A 262 -25.45 -17.04 7.60
CA VAL A 262 -26.18 -16.56 8.77
C VAL A 262 -27.57 -16.10 8.35
N ARG A 263 -28.58 -16.84 8.78
CA ARG A 263 -29.97 -16.65 8.34
C ARG A 263 -30.83 -15.88 9.35
N TYR A 264 -30.40 -15.89 10.61
CA TYR A 264 -31.06 -15.18 11.72
C TYR A 264 -30.02 -14.70 12.74
N GLY A 265 -30.50 -13.94 13.73
CA GLY A 265 -29.70 -13.53 14.88
C GLY A 265 -29.02 -12.18 14.69
N THR A 266 -28.45 -11.69 15.79
CA THR A 266 -27.77 -10.41 15.86
C THR A 266 -26.44 -10.57 16.56
N THR A 267 -25.51 -9.64 16.35
CA THR A 267 -24.20 -9.60 17.02
C THR A 267 -23.32 -10.84 16.76
N ASN A 268 -23.64 -11.66 15.76
CA ASN A 268 -22.76 -12.74 15.33
C ASN A 268 -21.46 -12.16 14.76
N VAL A 269 -20.34 -12.83 15.01
CA VAL A 269 -19.01 -12.39 14.58
C VAL A 269 -18.34 -13.49 13.76
N ILE A 270 -18.07 -13.17 12.49
CA ILE A 270 -17.27 -14.00 11.59
C ILE A 270 -15.88 -13.38 11.55
N GLY A 271 -14.92 -14.05 12.17
CA GLY A 271 -13.55 -13.59 12.34
C GLY A 271 -13.35 -12.83 13.65
N GLY A 272 -12.67 -11.70 13.61
CA GLY A 272 -12.46 -10.85 14.78
C GLY A 272 -11.41 -9.77 14.54
N THR A 273 -10.86 -9.23 15.62
CA THR A 273 -9.95 -8.09 15.60
C THR A 273 -8.47 -8.47 15.73
N THR A 274 -8.17 -9.77 15.88
CA THR A 274 -6.78 -10.27 15.99
C THR A 274 -6.48 -11.29 14.89
N PRO A 275 -5.21 -11.45 14.47
CA PRO A 275 -4.82 -12.46 13.48
C PRO A 275 -5.27 -13.88 13.84
N GLU A 276 -5.34 -14.23 15.12
CA GLU A 276 -5.74 -15.57 15.58
C GLU A 276 -7.23 -15.86 15.38
N SER A 277 -8.06 -14.82 15.38
CA SER A 277 -9.50 -14.96 15.11
C SER A 277 -9.84 -15.09 13.62
N ARG A 278 -8.87 -14.87 12.73
CA ARG A 278 -9.05 -14.86 11.27
C ARG A 278 -9.49 -16.20 10.72
N ASN A 279 -10.60 -16.20 9.98
CA ASN A 279 -10.93 -17.34 9.12
C ASN A 279 -10.29 -17.18 7.73
N VAL A 280 -10.02 -18.31 7.08
CA VAL A 280 -9.79 -18.41 5.64
C VAL A 280 -11.06 -19.00 5.03
N ILE A 281 -11.77 -18.23 4.19
CA ILE A 281 -13.07 -18.58 3.64
C ILE A 281 -13.00 -18.50 2.11
N SER A 282 -12.65 -19.62 1.49
CA SER A 282 -12.12 -19.65 0.12
C SER A 282 -12.51 -20.95 -0.59
N GLY A 283 -12.47 -20.97 -1.92
CA GLY A 283 -12.81 -22.15 -2.74
C GLY A 283 -14.28 -22.56 -2.72
N ASN A 284 -15.17 -21.83 -2.03
CA ASN A 284 -16.56 -22.26 -1.91
C ASN A 284 -17.31 -22.09 -3.25
N GLY A 285 -18.23 -23.01 -3.52
CA GLY A 285 -19.00 -23.11 -4.78
C GLY A 285 -20.04 -21.99 -4.99
N ASP A 286 -20.24 -21.12 -3.99
CA ASP A 286 -21.08 -19.94 -4.06
C ASP A 286 -20.37 -18.76 -3.33
N ASN A 287 -21.08 -17.93 -2.56
CA ASN A 287 -20.46 -16.82 -1.81
C ASN A 287 -19.59 -17.27 -0.63
N GLY A 288 -18.61 -16.46 -0.24
CA GLY A 288 -17.80 -16.69 0.96
C GLY A 288 -18.64 -16.60 2.24
N VAL A 289 -19.21 -15.42 2.52
CA VAL A 289 -20.07 -15.16 3.69
C VAL A 289 -21.41 -14.58 3.25
N VAL A 290 -22.52 -15.10 3.79
CA VAL A 290 -23.88 -14.61 3.49
C VAL A 290 -24.65 -14.31 4.76
N PHE A 291 -25.27 -13.12 4.78
CA PHE A 291 -26.35 -12.78 5.71
C PHE A 291 -27.65 -12.61 4.93
N ASP A 292 -28.70 -13.33 5.33
CA ASP A 292 -30.04 -13.14 4.77
C ASP A 292 -31.11 -13.13 5.88
N ASN A 293 -32.28 -12.57 5.58
CA ASN A 293 -33.38 -12.40 6.53
C ASN A 293 -34.17 -13.68 6.84
N GLY A 294 -33.87 -14.78 6.15
CA GLY A 294 -34.34 -16.12 6.42
C GLY A 294 -35.79 -16.44 6.10
N THR A 295 -36.70 -15.57 6.48
CA THR A 295 -38.13 -15.69 6.20
C THR A 295 -38.63 -14.40 5.57
N ILE A 296 -39.74 -14.50 4.84
CA ILE A 296 -40.49 -13.33 4.38
C ILE A 296 -40.88 -12.48 5.61
N GLY A 297 -40.60 -11.18 5.56
CA GLY A 297 -40.76 -10.24 6.68
C GLY A 297 -39.71 -10.37 7.78
N GLY A 298 -38.73 -11.27 7.63
CA GLY A 298 -37.66 -11.47 8.58
C GLY A 298 -36.71 -10.27 8.70
N ARG A 299 -35.99 -10.21 9.81
CA ARG A 299 -35.07 -9.13 10.13
C ARG A 299 -33.76 -9.69 10.67
N ILE A 300 -32.65 -9.25 10.08
CA ILE A 300 -31.29 -9.59 10.52
C ILE A 300 -30.46 -8.31 10.65
N GLU A 301 -29.79 -8.14 11.79
CA GLU A 301 -29.10 -6.88 12.08
C GLU A 301 -27.83 -7.02 12.90
N LYS A 302 -26.94 -6.02 12.80
CA LYS A 302 -25.81 -5.82 13.73
C LYS A 302 -24.86 -7.01 13.80
N ASN A 303 -24.58 -7.66 12.68
CA ASN A 303 -23.55 -8.71 12.62
C ASN A 303 -22.25 -8.18 12.03
N TYR A 304 -21.17 -8.92 12.25
CA TYR A 304 -19.81 -8.49 11.97
C TYR A 304 -19.05 -9.52 11.15
N VAL A 305 -18.37 -9.06 10.10
CA VAL A 305 -17.37 -9.84 9.36
C VAL A 305 -16.05 -9.09 9.47
N ARG A 306 -15.08 -9.58 10.23
CA ARG A 306 -13.85 -8.82 10.54
C ARG A 306 -12.59 -9.66 10.45
N GLY A 307 -11.53 -9.09 9.91
CA GLY A 307 -10.19 -9.66 9.94
C GLY A 307 -10.03 -10.99 9.19
N ASN A 308 -10.95 -11.35 8.30
CA ASN A 308 -10.93 -12.61 7.53
C ASN A 308 -10.11 -12.49 6.24
N PHE A 309 -9.66 -13.64 5.73
CA PHE A 309 -9.21 -13.81 4.36
C PHE A 309 -10.32 -14.52 3.58
N ILE A 310 -10.82 -13.87 2.52
CA ILE A 310 -11.97 -14.33 1.74
C ILE A 310 -11.59 -14.37 0.27
N GLY A 311 -11.58 -15.58 -0.31
CA GLY A 311 -11.16 -15.83 -1.70
C GLY A 311 -9.64 -15.88 -1.92
N THR A 312 -8.86 -15.89 -0.84
CA THR A 312 -7.40 -16.04 -0.85
C THR A 312 -6.94 -17.25 -0.06
N ASP A 313 -5.68 -17.62 -0.20
CA ASP A 313 -5.03 -18.59 0.67
C ASP A 313 -4.79 -18.07 2.09
N VAL A 314 -4.23 -18.95 2.93
CA VAL A 314 -3.92 -18.64 4.33
C VAL A 314 -2.98 -17.45 4.53
N THR A 315 -2.21 -17.04 3.50
CA THR A 315 -1.34 -15.85 3.57
C THR A 315 -2.03 -14.58 3.07
N GLY A 316 -3.22 -14.68 2.48
CA GLY A 316 -3.99 -13.55 1.96
C GLY A 316 -3.51 -13.07 0.59
N THR A 317 -2.67 -13.84 -0.10
CA THR A 317 -1.95 -13.39 -1.30
C THR A 317 -2.19 -14.24 -2.53
N ARG A 318 -2.46 -15.54 -2.38
CA ARG A 318 -2.68 -16.42 -3.53
C ARG A 318 -4.19 -16.59 -3.80
N PRO A 319 -4.60 -16.66 -5.07
CA PRO A 319 -6.01 -16.81 -5.42
C PRO A 319 -6.56 -18.16 -5.02
N LEU A 320 -7.66 -18.16 -4.27
CA LEU A 320 -8.53 -19.31 -3.96
C LEU A 320 -9.99 -18.80 -3.92
N GLY A 321 -10.38 -18.12 -4.99
CA GLY A 321 -11.65 -17.40 -5.09
C GLY A 321 -12.88 -18.24 -4.76
N ASN A 322 -13.88 -17.63 -4.12
CA ASN A 322 -15.21 -18.20 -4.07
C ASN A 322 -15.91 -18.00 -5.44
N SER A 323 -16.80 -18.91 -5.82
CA SER A 323 -17.49 -18.88 -7.13
C SER A 323 -18.56 -17.78 -7.23
N GLY A 324 -18.97 -17.20 -6.11
CA GLY A 324 -19.87 -16.04 -6.01
C GLY A 324 -19.14 -14.77 -5.54
N ASN A 325 -19.81 -13.99 -4.67
CA ASN A 325 -19.24 -12.80 -4.03
C ASN A 325 -18.41 -13.18 -2.80
N GLY A 326 -17.54 -12.28 -2.34
CA GLY A 326 -16.83 -12.46 -1.07
C GLY A 326 -17.80 -12.43 0.12
N VAL A 327 -18.56 -11.35 0.25
CA VAL A 327 -19.58 -11.16 1.29
C VAL A 327 -20.89 -10.68 0.67
N VAL A 328 -22.02 -11.26 1.08
CA VAL A 328 -23.36 -10.83 0.65
C VAL A 328 -24.22 -10.45 1.85
N LEU A 329 -24.82 -9.27 1.77
CA LEU A 329 -25.84 -8.78 2.69
C LEU A 329 -27.18 -8.70 1.94
N SER A 330 -28.07 -9.67 2.16
CA SER A 330 -29.35 -9.78 1.45
C SER A 330 -30.56 -9.45 2.32
N GLY A 331 -31.33 -8.44 1.91
CA GLY A 331 -32.60 -8.02 2.54
C GLY A 331 -33.85 -8.44 1.77
N ARG A 332 -33.77 -9.47 0.92
CA ARG A 332 -34.85 -9.85 -0.01
C ARG A 332 -36.13 -10.27 0.73
N CYS A 333 -37.23 -9.57 0.45
CA CYS A 333 -38.50 -9.78 1.16
C CYS A 333 -38.38 -9.67 2.68
N GLY A 334 -37.49 -8.83 3.20
CA GLY A 334 -37.30 -8.58 4.62
C GLY A 334 -36.41 -7.37 4.86
N SER A 335 -35.67 -7.39 5.97
CA SER A 335 -34.81 -6.29 6.37
C SER A 335 -33.43 -6.77 6.79
N ILE A 336 -32.40 -6.19 6.19
CA ILE A 336 -31.00 -6.33 6.60
C ILE A 336 -30.43 -4.98 7.04
N LYS A 337 -30.00 -4.85 8.30
CA LYS A 337 -29.63 -3.54 8.86
C LYS A 337 -28.39 -3.53 9.73
N ASP A 338 -27.64 -2.43 9.68
CA ASP A 338 -26.56 -2.13 10.63
C ASP A 338 -25.46 -3.20 10.72
N HIS A 339 -25.24 -3.99 9.66
CA HIS A 339 -24.12 -4.93 9.60
C HIS A 339 -22.81 -4.18 9.36
N THR A 340 -21.69 -4.76 9.80
CA THR A 340 -20.37 -4.20 9.55
C THR A 340 -19.46 -5.25 8.93
N VAL A 341 -19.01 -4.99 7.69
CA VAL A 341 -17.96 -5.74 7.01
C VAL A 341 -16.67 -4.95 7.17
N GLY A 342 -15.76 -5.47 7.99
CA GLY A 342 -14.46 -4.89 8.31
C GLY A 342 -14.46 -4.02 9.57
N GLY A 343 -13.53 -3.08 9.60
CA GLY A 343 -13.29 -2.12 10.67
C GLY A 343 -12.02 -1.33 10.40
N THR A 344 -11.86 -0.19 11.06
CA THR A 344 -10.71 0.71 10.87
C THR A 344 -9.61 0.48 11.90
N GLY A 345 -9.86 -0.36 12.91
CA GLY A 345 -8.83 -0.81 13.84
C GLY A 345 -7.84 -1.78 13.18
N PRO A 346 -6.60 -1.88 13.71
CA PRO A 346 -5.62 -2.85 13.22
C PRO A 346 -6.18 -4.28 13.22
N GLY A 347 -6.10 -4.96 12.08
CA GLY A 347 -6.55 -6.35 11.93
C GLY A 347 -8.06 -6.55 11.79
N GLU A 348 -8.88 -5.49 11.83
CA GLU A 348 -10.34 -5.59 11.68
C GLU A 348 -10.79 -5.64 10.21
N GLY A 349 -10.02 -5.04 9.31
CA GLY A 349 -10.25 -5.10 7.86
C GLY A 349 -10.10 -6.53 7.33
N ASN A 350 -11.04 -6.96 6.48
CA ASN A 350 -10.91 -8.22 5.76
C ASN A 350 -10.01 -8.03 4.52
N VAL A 351 -9.37 -9.11 4.08
CA VAL A 351 -8.82 -9.22 2.72
C VAL A 351 -9.83 -9.99 1.90
N ILE A 352 -10.43 -9.33 0.90
CA ILE A 352 -11.49 -9.87 0.05
C ILE A 352 -11.02 -9.79 -1.39
N ALA A 353 -10.57 -10.91 -1.93
CA ALA A 353 -9.99 -10.93 -3.26
C ALA A 353 -10.28 -12.19 -4.06
N HIS A 354 -10.15 -12.08 -5.38
CA HIS A 354 -10.26 -13.18 -6.34
C HIS A 354 -11.62 -13.89 -6.36
N ASN A 355 -12.66 -13.33 -5.74
CA ASN A 355 -14.02 -13.87 -5.84
C ASN A 355 -14.54 -13.63 -7.25
N ARG A 356 -15.40 -14.52 -7.75
CA ARG A 356 -15.85 -14.46 -9.14
C ARG A 356 -16.82 -13.30 -9.44
N MET A 357 -17.49 -12.79 -8.41
CA MET A 357 -18.41 -11.65 -8.49
C MET A 357 -17.86 -10.49 -7.65
N ALA A 358 -18.71 -9.69 -7.00
CA ALA A 358 -18.27 -8.56 -6.21
C ALA A 358 -17.49 -8.98 -4.94
N GLY A 359 -16.64 -8.08 -4.43
CA GLY A 359 -16.03 -8.27 -3.13
C GLY A 359 -17.09 -8.30 -2.02
N VAL A 360 -17.88 -7.24 -1.93
CA VAL A 360 -19.02 -7.10 -1.01
C VAL A 360 -20.25 -6.67 -1.79
N ALA A 361 -21.33 -7.45 -1.73
CA ALA A 361 -22.61 -7.11 -2.33
C ALA A 361 -23.66 -6.79 -1.27
N VAL A 362 -24.33 -5.65 -1.39
CA VAL A 362 -25.49 -5.27 -0.56
C VAL A 362 -26.73 -5.25 -1.44
N VAL A 363 -27.68 -6.15 -1.17
CA VAL A 363 -28.77 -6.45 -2.09
C VAL A 363 -30.13 -6.37 -1.39
N ALA A 364 -31.09 -5.75 -2.06
CA ALA A 364 -32.47 -5.63 -1.61
C ALA A 364 -33.43 -5.75 -2.79
N ASP A 365 -33.37 -6.87 -3.52
CA ASP A 365 -34.23 -7.15 -4.67
C ASP A 365 -35.71 -6.90 -4.38
N PRO A 366 -36.52 -6.42 -5.34
CA PRO A 366 -37.95 -6.24 -5.17
C PRO A 366 -38.64 -7.48 -4.58
N CYS A 367 -39.43 -7.27 -3.53
CA CYS A 367 -40.25 -8.34 -3.00
C CYS A 367 -41.55 -8.47 -3.77
N TYR A 368 -41.77 -9.64 -4.37
CA TYR A 368 -43.02 -9.95 -5.10
C TYR A 368 -44.12 -10.52 -4.18
N VAL A 369 -43.91 -10.50 -2.86
CA VAL A 369 -44.89 -10.99 -1.88
C VAL A 369 -45.68 -9.82 -1.30
N SER A 370 -46.99 -9.83 -1.48
CA SER A 370 -47.88 -8.74 -1.03
C SER A 370 -47.78 -8.48 0.47
N GLY A 371 -47.62 -7.21 0.85
CA GLY A 371 -47.53 -6.78 2.26
C GLY A 371 -46.12 -6.78 2.84
N TYR A 372 -45.10 -7.16 2.06
CA TYR A 372 -43.70 -7.18 2.48
C TYR A 372 -42.83 -6.35 1.53
N GLY A 373 -41.87 -5.63 2.10
CA GLY A 373 -40.84 -4.91 1.36
C GLY A 373 -39.48 -5.59 1.45
N SER A 374 -38.52 -5.07 0.69
CA SER A 374 -37.10 -5.39 0.83
C SER A 374 -36.37 -4.14 1.31
N ALA A 375 -35.53 -4.28 2.32
CA ALA A 375 -34.76 -3.17 2.87
C ALA A 375 -33.34 -3.62 3.22
N ALA A 376 -32.34 -2.88 2.74
CA ALA A 376 -30.96 -2.99 3.18
C ALA A 376 -30.46 -1.58 3.52
N SER A 377 -30.19 -1.29 4.79
CA SER A 377 -29.81 0.07 5.23
C SER A 377 -28.87 0.04 6.43
N GLY A 378 -27.97 1.01 6.52
CA GLY A 378 -27.01 1.15 7.60
C GLY A 378 -25.87 0.13 7.54
N ASN A 379 -25.73 -0.62 6.43
CA ASN A 379 -24.68 -1.63 6.31
C ASN A 379 -23.36 -0.96 5.95
N ARG A 380 -22.35 -1.14 6.79
CA ARG A 380 -21.06 -0.44 6.69
C ARG A 380 -19.98 -1.37 6.18
N VAL A 381 -19.22 -0.92 5.20
CA VAL A 381 -18.03 -1.60 4.67
C VAL A 381 -16.83 -0.72 4.98
N LEU A 382 -16.01 -1.15 5.94
CA LEU A 382 -15.00 -0.30 6.57
C LEU A 382 -13.61 -0.93 6.49
N GLY A 383 -12.63 -0.20 5.98
CA GLY A 383 -11.20 -0.54 6.11
C GLY A 383 -10.80 -1.91 5.53
N ASN A 384 -11.59 -2.48 4.62
CA ASN A 384 -11.26 -3.76 3.97
C ASN A 384 -10.23 -3.53 2.86
N SER A 385 -9.35 -4.50 2.68
CA SER A 385 -8.56 -4.65 1.45
C SER A 385 -9.42 -5.44 0.46
N ILE A 386 -9.96 -4.76 -0.54
CA ILE A 386 -10.82 -5.37 -1.57
C ILE A 386 -10.15 -5.20 -2.91
N ARG A 387 -9.76 -6.30 -3.55
CA ARG A 387 -9.02 -6.29 -4.82
C ARG A 387 -9.20 -7.55 -5.66
N ASP A 388 -8.87 -7.49 -6.95
CA ASP A 388 -8.83 -8.61 -7.89
C ASP A 388 -10.12 -9.44 -7.97
N ASN A 389 -11.28 -8.87 -7.66
CA ASN A 389 -12.56 -9.58 -7.77
C ASN A 389 -13.09 -9.51 -9.22
N GLY A 390 -13.95 -10.46 -9.61
CA GLY A 390 -14.51 -10.52 -10.96
C GLY A 390 -15.59 -9.47 -11.23
N GLY A 391 -16.09 -8.80 -10.19
CA GLY A 391 -17.01 -7.66 -10.25
C GLY A 391 -16.50 -6.47 -9.44
N LEU A 392 -17.39 -5.54 -9.09
CA LEU A 392 -17.03 -4.38 -8.26
C LEU A 392 -16.54 -4.81 -6.87
N GLY A 393 -15.64 -4.06 -6.24
CA GLY A 393 -15.23 -4.36 -4.87
C GLY A 393 -16.36 -4.18 -3.86
N ILE A 394 -17.19 -3.15 -4.05
CA ILE A 394 -18.47 -2.99 -3.35
C ILE A 394 -19.54 -2.78 -4.42
N ASP A 395 -20.62 -3.55 -4.36
CA ASP A 395 -21.78 -3.45 -5.25
C ASP A 395 -23.05 -3.16 -4.44
N LEU A 396 -23.70 -2.04 -4.74
CA LEU A 396 -24.96 -1.62 -4.12
C LEU A 396 -26.16 -1.92 -5.04
N GLY A 397 -26.33 -3.18 -5.41
CA GLY A 397 -27.46 -3.62 -6.21
C GLY A 397 -27.10 -4.80 -7.10
N ALA A 398 -27.79 -4.90 -8.24
CA ALA A 398 -27.50 -5.91 -9.28
C ALA A 398 -27.20 -5.25 -10.64
N THR A 399 -26.96 -3.94 -10.66
CA THR A 399 -26.98 -3.10 -11.87
C THR A 399 -25.63 -2.44 -12.19
N GLY A 400 -24.57 -2.76 -11.45
CA GLY A 400 -23.28 -2.09 -11.55
C GLY A 400 -23.28 -0.75 -10.81
N VAL A 401 -22.33 0.12 -11.16
CA VAL A 401 -22.03 1.35 -10.41
C VAL A 401 -23.27 2.24 -10.23
N THR A 402 -23.55 2.65 -8.99
CA THR A 402 -24.65 3.54 -8.64
C THR A 402 -24.44 4.94 -9.21
N GLY A 403 -25.55 5.64 -9.46
CA GLY A 403 -25.52 7.04 -9.86
C GLY A 403 -24.84 7.89 -8.77
N ASN A 404 -24.22 8.99 -9.18
CA ASN A 404 -23.72 10.00 -8.25
C ASN A 404 -24.47 11.32 -8.52
N ASP A 405 -25.65 11.47 -7.91
CA ASP A 405 -26.62 12.54 -8.22
C ASP A 405 -26.73 13.62 -7.13
N PRO A 406 -27.12 14.87 -7.46
CA PRO A 406 -27.17 15.95 -6.48
C PRO A 406 -28.16 15.69 -5.34
N GLY A 407 -27.68 15.76 -4.10
CA GLY A 407 -28.49 15.65 -2.89
C GLY A 407 -28.80 14.23 -2.42
N ASP A 408 -28.34 13.20 -3.16
CA ASP A 408 -28.46 11.76 -2.82
C ASP A 408 -29.89 11.40 -2.36
N THR A 409 -30.84 11.50 -3.30
CA THR A 409 -32.27 11.27 -3.02
C THR A 409 -32.72 9.85 -3.35
N ASP A 410 -31.77 8.98 -3.67
CA ASP A 410 -32.01 7.64 -4.14
C ASP A 410 -32.58 6.71 -3.05
N SER A 411 -33.11 5.59 -3.51
CA SER A 411 -33.65 4.55 -2.65
C SER A 411 -33.16 3.18 -3.11
N GLY A 412 -32.82 2.32 -2.17
CA GLY A 412 -32.26 1.01 -2.48
C GLY A 412 -31.32 0.54 -1.38
N PRO A 413 -30.49 -0.47 -1.67
CA PRO A 413 -29.43 -0.91 -0.76
C PRO A 413 -28.54 0.23 -0.32
N ASN A 414 -28.44 0.43 0.99
CA ASN A 414 -27.75 1.56 1.62
C ASN A 414 -28.17 2.94 1.12
N GLY A 415 -29.42 3.08 0.64
CA GLY A 415 -29.89 4.32 0.02
C GLY A 415 -29.22 4.63 -1.33
N LEU A 416 -28.44 3.68 -1.90
CA LEU A 416 -27.55 3.92 -3.04
C LEU A 416 -26.55 5.07 -2.79
N GLN A 417 -26.12 5.24 -1.54
CA GLN A 417 -25.22 6.31 -1.08
C GLN A 417 -24.20 6.73 -2.14
N ASN A 418 -24.17 8.01 -2.45
CA ASN A 418 -23.21 8.60 -3.37
C ASN A 418 -21.76 8.26 -2.98
N SER A 419 -20.92 7.96 -3.98
CA SER A 419 -19.47 7.84 -3.79
C SER A 419 -18.82 9.24 -3.77
N PRO A 420 -17.71 9.44 -3.03
CA PRO A 420 -16.91 10.66 -3.14
C PRO A 420 -16.44 10.92 -4.58
N THR A 421 -16.31 12.18 -4.97
CA THR A 421 -15.69 12.58 -6.24
C THR A 421 -14.29 13.10 -5.99
N LEU A 422 -13.28 12.36 -6.46
CA LEU A 422 -11.87 12.77 -6.35
C LEU A 422 -11.51 13.70 -7.52
N ALA A 423 -10.92 14.85 -7.19
CA ALA A 423 -10.52 15.86 -8.16
C ALA A 423 -9.04 15.70 -8.55
N SER A 424 -8.17 15.44 -7.58
CA SER A 424 -6.74 15.28 -7.79
C SER A 424 -6.10 14.49 -6.64
N ALA A 425 -4.97 13.86 -6.94
CA ALA A 425 -4.03 13.41 -5.93
C ALA A 425 -2.61 13.80 -6.38
N SER A 426 -1.81 14.35 -5.48
CA SER A 426 -0.43 14.71 -5.78
C SER A 426 0.48 14.47 -4.59
N ARG A 427 1.73 14.11 -4.87
CA ARG A 427 2.75 13.84 -3.85
C ARG A 427 3.85 14.89 -3.88
N ALA A 428 4.09 15.52 -2.75
CA ALA A 428 5.18 16.46 -2.55
C ALA A 428 5.67 16.39 -1.09
N GLY A 429 6.96 16.62 -0.86
CA GLY A 429 7.51 16.69 0.50
C GLY A 429 7.32 15.41 1.33
N GLY A 430 7.22 14.25 0.68
CA GLY A 430 7.08 12.93 1.31
C GLY A 430 5.65 12.48 1.62
N ALA A 431 4.63 13.30 1.34
CA ALA A 431 3.23 12.98 1.57
C ALA A 431 2.37 13.28 0.33
N SER A 432 1.28 12.55 0.22
CA SER A 432 0.28 12.71 -0.83
C SER A 432 -0.93 13.48 -0.30
N THR A 433 -1.39 14.45 -1.07
CA THR A 433 -2.62 15.22 -0.82
C THR A 433 -3.67 14.80 -1.83
N VAL A 434 -4.84 14.38 -1.35
CA VAL A 434 -6.00 13.98 -2.14
C VAL A 434 -7.08 15.03 -1.95
N GLU A 435 -7.50 15.67 -3.03
CA GLU A 435 -8.56 16.68 -3.02
C GLU A 435 -9.81 16.14 -3.71
N GLY A 436 -10.96 16.52 -3.18
CA GLY A 436 -12.23 16.09 -3.75
C GLY A 436 -13.43 16.75 -3.11
N SER A 437 -14.59 16.26 -3.49
CA SER A 437 -15.88 16.70 -2.98
C SER A 437 -16.84 15.54 -2.76
N PHE A 438 -17.85 15.80 -1.97
CA PHE A 438 -18.98 14.91 -1.75
C PHE A 438 -20.28 15.69 -1.98
N ASP A 439 -21.27 15.04 -2.59
CA ASP A 439 -22.63 15.55 -2.76
C ASP A 439 -23.60 14.54 -2.12
N GLY A 440 -24.47 15.01 -1.23
CA GLY A 440 -25.49 14.19 -0.58
C GLY A 440 -26.41 15.01 0.30
N ALA A 441 -27.01 14.40 1.32
CA ALA A 441 -28.02 15.08 2.14
C ALA A 441 -27.46 16.36 2.84
N PRO A 442 -28.20 17.49 2.88
CA PRO A 442 -27.74 18.73 3.51
C PRO A 442 -27.39 18.60 5.00
N ASN A 443 -26.37 19.32 5.46
CA ASN A 443 -25.93 19.39 6.87
C ASN A 443 -25.68 18.01 7.53
N THR A 444 -25.22 17.04 6.74
CA THR A 444 -25.03 15.66 7.17
C THR A 444 -23.53 15.35 7.27
N SER A 445 -23.14 14.66 8.33
CA SER A 445 -21.77 14.19 8.51
C SER A 445 -21.64 12.73 8.12
N LEU A 446 -20.60 12.42 7.36
CA LEU A 446 -20.24 11.07 6.91
C LEU A 446 -18.73 10.86 7.02
N THR A 447 -18.30 9.60 6.96
CA THR A 447 -16.89 9.24 6.95
C THR A 447 -16.46 8.90 5.53
N VAL A 448 -15.46 9.59 5.01
CA VAL A 448 -14.81 9.26 3.74
C VAL A 448 -13.56 8.43 4.04
N GLN A 449 -13.45 7.25 3.44
CA GLN A 449 -12.30 6.36 3.54
C GLN A 449 -11.50 6.41 2.25
N PHE A 450 -10.17 6.38 2.34
CA PHE A 450 -9.25 6.49 1.20
C PHE A 450 -8.43 5.22 1.07
N PHE A 451 -8.23 4.78 -0.17
CA PHE A 451 -7.52 3.55 -0.49
C PHE A 451 -6.57 3.78 -1.66
N ALA A 452 -5.39 3.16 -1.63
CA ALA A 452 -4.46 3.11 -2.76
C ALA A 452 -4.50 1.73 -3.42
N ASN A 453 -4.35 1.76 -4.75
CA ASN A 453 -4.19 0.59 -5.59
C ASN A 453 -2.92 0.77 -6.45
N PRO A 454 -2.09 -0.27 -6.61
CA PRO A 454 -0.92 -0.21 -7.48
C PRO A 454 -1.32 -0.14 -8.98
N GLU A 455 -2.49 -0.67 -9.32
CA GLU A 455 -3.04 -0.64 -10.67
C GLU A 455 -4.46 -0.06 -10.65
N LYS A 456 -4.86 0.54 -11.79
CA LYS A 456 -6.23 1.01 -11.96
C LYS A 456 -7.13 -0.19 -12.23
N ASP A 457 -8.17 -0.35 -11.42
CA ASP A 457 -9.20 -1.34 -11.67
C ASP A 457 -9.78 -1.20 -13.10
N PRO A 458 -10.03 -2.30 -13.85
CA PRO A 458 -10.51 -2.25 -15.23
C PRO A 458 -11.85 -1.53 -15.42
N SER A 459 -12.73 -1.54 -14.43
CA SER A 459 -14.00 -0.79 -14.48
C SER A 459 -13.80 0.71 -14.20
N GLY A 460 -12.61 1.10 -13.72
CA GLY A 460 -12.25 2.45 -13.28
C GLY A 460 -12.81 2.84 -11.92
N ARG A 461 -13.69 2.01 -11.35
CA ARG A 461 -14.42 2.21 -10.10
C ARG A 461 -14.61 0.85 -9.46
N GLY A 462 -13.75 0.43 -8.55
CA GLY A 462 -13.84 -0.97 -8.15
C GLY A 462 -13.27 -1.27 -6.81
N GLU A 463 -12.04 -0.83 -6.55
CA GLU A 463 -11.26 -1.55 -5.55
C GLU A 463 -10.43 -0.61 -4.68
N GLY A 464 -10.07 -1.13 -3.53
CA GLY A 464 -9.28 -0.46 -2.51
C GLY A 464 -8.41 -1.50 -1.82
N GLU A 465 -7.22 -1.72 -2.36
CA GLU A 465 -6.27 -2.69 -1.84
C GLU A 465 -5.67 -2.25 -0.50
N THR A 466 -5.14 -1.03 -0.44
CA THR A 466 -4.44 -0.52 0.74
C THR A 466 -5.24 0.59 1.39
N PHE A 467 -5.73 0.37 2.61
CA PHE A 467 -6.41 1.41 3.40
C PHE A 467 -5.41 2.49 3.85
N LEU A 468 -5.64 3.74 3.42
CA LEU A 468 -4.78 4.89 3.69
C LEU A 468 -5.21 5.71 4.92
N GLY A 469 -6.48 5.56 5.32
CA GLY A 469 -7.09 6.30 6.42
C GLY A 469 -8.48 6.83 6.09
N GLU A 470 -9.02 7.62 7.00
CA GLU A 470 -10.37 8.15 6.90
C GLU A 470 -10.49 9.59 7.40
N ARG A 471 -11.54 10.28 6.96
CA ARG A 471 -11.87 11.65 7.36
C ARG A 471 -13.38 11.83 7.49
N VAL A 472 -13.81 12.50 8.57
CA VAL A 472 -15.20 12.98 8.67
C VAL A 472 -15.39 14.22 7.80
N VAL A 473 -16.41 14.19 6.96
CA VAL A 473 -16.83 15.26 6.04
C VAL A 473 -18.26 15.65 6.38
N THR A 474 -18.56 16.95 6.40
CA THR A 474 -19.90 17.48 6.67
C THR A 474 -20.36 18.32 5.48
N THR A 475 -21.51 17.97 4.91
CA THR A 475 -22.15 18.71 3.82
C THR A 475 -22.73 20.04 4.31
N ASP A 476 -22.74 21.04 3.44
CA ASP A 476 -23.36 22.34 3.70
C ASP A 476 -24.89 22.28 3.53
N GLY A 477 -25.54 23.45 3.62
CA GLY A 477 -27.00 23.57 3.44
C GLY A 477 -27.49 23.22 2.03
N SER A 478 -26.60 23.08 1.05
CA SER A 478 -26.89 22.62 -0.32
C SER A 478 -26.59 21.14 -0.55
N GLY A 479 -26.05 20.43 0.44
CA GLY A 479 -25.67 19.02 0.29
C GLY A 479 -24.23 18.78 -0.14
N ARG A 480 -23.41 19.83 -0.29
CA ARG A 480 -22.05 19.70 -0.83
C ARG A 480 -20.99 19.86 0.25
N ALA A 481 -19.88 19.13 0.09
CA ALA A 481 -18.69 19.30 0.90
C ALA A 481 -17.44 19.17 0.05
N ALA A 482 -16.45 20.05 0.26
CA ALA A 482 -15.09 19.84 -0.25
C ALA A 482 -14.22 19.22 0.85
N PHE A 483 -13.25 18.40 0.46
CA PHE A 483 -12.27 17.83 1.39
C PHE A 483 -10.86 17.80 0.79
N SER A 484 -9.88 17.74 1.69
CA SER A 484 -8.46 17.54 1.41
C SER A 484 -7.89 16.54 2.42
N PHE A 485 -7.37 15.42 1.96
CA PHE A 485 -6.83 14.37 2.82
C PHE A 485 -5.33 14.22 2.57
N VAL A 486 -4.53 14.10 3.63
CA VAL A 486 -3.08 13.96 3.52
C VAL A 486 -2.65 12.62 4.11
N THR A 487 -1.87 11.86 3.37
CA THR A 487 -1.34 10.55 3.80
C THR A 487 0.12 10.38 3.35
N PRO A 488 0.98 9.76 4.18
CA PRO A 488 2.32 9.38 3.76
C PRO A 488 2.35 8.11 2.89
N ASP A 489 1.27 7.34 2.89
CA ASP A 489 1.26 5.93 2.44
C ASP A 489 0.79 5.74 1.00
N ALA A 490 0.33 6.80 0.33
CA ALA A 490 0.10 6.79 -1.11
C ALA A 490 1.34 7.33 -1.84
N HIS A 491 1.86 6.59 -2.81
CA HIS A 491 3.06 6.90 -3.57
C HIS A 491 2.72 7.42 -4.97
N ALA A 492 3.67 8.11 -5.60
CA ALA A 492 3.48 8.62 -6.96
C ALA A 492 3.31 7.43 -7.92
N GLY A 493 2.28 7.50 -8.78
CA GLY A 493 1.87 6.40 -9.66
C GLY A 493 0.76 5.51 -9.11
N ASP A 494 0.51 5.51 -7.79
CA ASP A 494 -0.62 4.79 -7.22
C ASP A 494 -1.96 5.39 -7.69
N PHE A 495 -3.01 4.58 -7.70
CA PHE A 495 -4.38 5.00 -7.95
C PHE A 495 -5.15 5.09 -6.65
N VAL A 496 -5.59 6.29 -6.27
CA VAL A 496 -6.39 6.51 -5.06
C VAL A 496 -7.87 6.46 -5.39
N ALA A 497 -8.62 5.64 -4.66
CA ALA A 497 -10.08 5.58 -4.65
C ALA A 497 -10.62 5.88 -3.24
N ALA A 498 -11.90 6.19 -3.13
CA ALA A 498 -12.53 6.50 -1.87
C ALA A 498 -13.95 5.94 -1.74
N THR A 499 -14.40 5.69 -0.52
CA THR A 499 -15.79 5.36 -0.19
C THR A 499 -16.34 6.37 0.82
N ALA A 500 -17.66 6.52 0.84
CA ALA A 500 -18.39 7.32 1.81
C ALA A 500 -19.22 6.40 2.70
N THR A 501 -19.28 6.67 4.00
CA THR A 501 -20.13 5.93 4.94
C THR A 501 -20.92 6.90 5.80
N GLY A 502 -22.23 6.95 5.57
CA GLY A 502 -23.20 7.74 6.31
C GLY A 502 -24.08 6.90 7.25
N LEU A 503 -25.25 7.44 7.60
CA LEU A 503 -26.26 6.72 8.39
C LEU A 503 -26.88 5.56 7.61
N ASP A 504 -27.09 5.75 6.30
CA ASP A 504 -27.72 4.75 5.43
C ASP A 504 -26.76 3.65 4.99
N GLY A 505 -25.47 3.75 5.31
CA GLY A 505 -24.46 2.74 5.01
C GLY A 505 -23.33 3.29 4.13
N SER A 506 -22.51 2.38 3.63
CA SER A 506 -21.38 2.69 2.77
C SER A 506 -21.79 2.75 1.29
N SER A 507 -21.16 3.67 0.55
CA SER A 507 -21.17 3.76 -0.91
C SER A 507 -20.30 2.68 -1.55
N GLU A 508 -20.40 2.55 -2.87
CA GLU A 508 -19.37 1.90 -3.68
C GLU A 508 -18.08 2.75 -3.74
N PHE A 509 -17.03 2.24 -4.38
CA PHE A 509 -15.79 2.98 -4.60
C PHE A 509 -15.97 4.08 -5.64
N SER A 510 -15.34 5.23 -5.38
CA SER A 510 -15.21 6.33 -6.33
C SER A 510 -14.42 5.91 -7.56
N GLU A 511 -14.50 6.75 -8.60
CA GLU A 511 -13.49 6.71 -9.65
C GLU A 511 -12.12 7.05 -9.07
N ALA A 512 -11.10 6.30 -9.50
CA ALA A 512 -9.75 6.46 -8.99
C ALA A 512 -8.98 7.56 -9.72
N VAL A 513 -8.19 8.33 -8.97
CA VAL A 513 -7.24 9.32 -9.50
C VAL A 513 -5.81 8.86 -9.27
N VAL A 514 -4.94 9.09 -10.26
CA VAL A 514 -3.51 8.80 -10.09
C VAL A 514 -2.86 9.84 -9.17
N VAL A 515 -1.98 9.40 -8.29
CA VAL A 515 -1.12 10.27 -7.50
C VAL A 515 -0.02 10.82 -8.39
N ALA A 516 -0.16 12.07 -8.81
CA ALA A 516 0.87 12.76 -9.60
C ALA A 516 2.10 13.08 -8.73
N ASP A 517 3.30 12.94 -9.27
CA ASP A 517 4.48 13.52 -8.65
C ASP A 517 4.48 15.03 -8.87
N ALA A 518 4.55 15.81 -7.78
CA ALA A 518 4.61 17.26 -7.81
C ALA A 518 5.96 17.79 -7.28
N THR A 519 6.96 16.92 -7.11
CA THR A 519 8.28 17.29 -6.62
C THR A 519 9.16 17.67 -7.80
N ALA A 520 9.49 18.95 -7.94
CA ALA A 520 10.43 19.39 -8.96
C ALA A 520 11.85 18.85 -8.72
N PRO A 521 12.60 18.54 -9.80
CA PRO A 521 14.01 18.20 -9.70
C PRO A 521 14.83 19.37 -9.14
N GLY A 522 16.00 19.05 -8.57
CA GLY A 522 16.99 20.06 -8.22
C GLY A 522 17.51 20.82 -9.45
N PRO A 523 18.02 22.05 -9.29
CA PRO A 523 18.61 22.79 -10.42
C PRO A 523 19.79 22.00 -11.03
N PRO A 524 19.91 21.94 -12.36
CA PRO A 524 21.08 21.34 -13.00
C PRO A 524 22.36 22.04 -12.57
N VAL A 525 23.48 21.31 -12.65
CA VAL A 525 24.83 21.86 -12.48
C VAL A 525 25.53 21.76 -13.81
N ILE A 526 26.03 22.88 -14.33
CA ILE A 526 26.87 22.92 -15.52
C ILE A 526 28.33 22.82 -15.07
N THR A 527 29.07 21.84 -15.60
CA THR A 527 30.48 21.54 -15.20
C THR A 527 31.49 21.77 -16.31
N SER A 528 31.02 21.81 -17.56
CA SER A 528 31.83 22.13 -18.73
C SER A 528 31.01 23.00 -19.67
N PRO A 529 31.60 24.04 -20.28
CA PRO A 529 32.93 24.58 -20.00
C PRO A 529 33.10 25.08 -18.55
N ALA A 530 34.34 25.37 -18.14
CA ALA A 530 34.60 25.93 -16.81
C ALA A 530 34.13 27.40 -16.75
N ASP A 531 33.60 27.85 -15.62
CA ASP A 531 33.13 29.24 -15.49
C ASP A 531 34.27 30.25 -15.68
N GLY A 532 34.00 31.26 -16.50
CA GLY A 532 34.97 32.27 -16.93
C GLY A 532 35.98 31.79 -17.98
N SER A 533 35.79 30.62 -18.59
CA SER A 533 36.68 30.12 -19.64
C SER A 533 36.56 30.88 -20.95
N TYR A 534 37.56 30.72 -21.80
CA TYR A 534 37.57 31.19 -23.18
C TYR A 534 37.31 30.03 -24.15
N ASP A 535 36.64 30.32 -25.25
CA ASP A 535 36.37 29.41 -26.36
C ASP A 535 36.86 30.01 -27.68
N VAL A 536 37.42 29.16 -28.55
CA VAL A 536 38.22 29.58 -29.72
C VAL A 536 37.52 29.41 -31.06
N ASP A 537 36.37 28.75 -31.10
CA ASP A 537 35.69 28.42 -32.36
C ASP A 537 34.17 28.68 -32.37
N GLY A 538 33.61 29.13 -31.24
CA GLY A 538 32.20 29.43 -31.05
C GLY A 538 31.32 28.19 -30.90
N ARG A 539 31.88 26.98 -30.93
CA ARG A 539 31.14 25.70 -30.88
C ARG A 539 31.21 25.10 -29.49
N LEU A 540 30.34 25.61 -28.61
CA LEU A 540 30.32 25.16 -27.22
C LEU A 540 29.64 23.79 -27.06
N ALA A 541 30.32 22.92 -26.33
CA ALA A 541 29.79 21.68 -25.80
C ALA A 541 29.67 21.79 -24.27
N PHE A 542 28.48 21.53 -23.77
CA PHE A 542 28.13 21.59 -22.37
C PHE A 542 28.05 20.19 -21.77
N ALA A 543 28.48 20.06 -20.52
CA ALA A 543 28.27 18.86 -19.73
C ALA A 543 27.94 19.22 -18.29
N GLY A 544 27.14 18.38 -17.64
CA GLY A 544 26.70 18.66 -16.29
C GLY A 544 26.03 17.49 -15.60
N THR A 545 25.42 17.78 -14.46
CA THR A 545 24.57 16.83 -13.72
C THR A 545 23.17 17.39 -13.52
N ALA A 546 22.16 16.53 -13.53
CA ALA A 546 20.77 16.81 -13.19
C ALA A 546 20.13 15.54 -12.60
N GLU A 547 18.84 15.59 -12.26
CA GLU A 547 18.12 14.39 -11.83
C GLU A 547 18.13 13.32 -12.93
N PRO A 548 18.45 12.04 -12.64
CA PRO A 548 18.46 10.98 -13.64
C PRO A 548 17.15 10.88 -14.43
N GLY A 549 17.26 10.82 -15.76
CA GLY A 549 16.10 10.74 -16.65
C GLY A 549 15.37 12.05 -16.92
N SER A 550 15.73 13.15 -16.24
CA SER A 550 15.16 14.49 -16.53
C SER A 550 15.68 15.07 -17.86
N GLU A 551 14.84 15.86 -18.52
CA GLU A 551 15.22 16.65 -19.70
C GLU A 551 15.83 17.98 -19.24
N VAL A 552 17.10 18.22 -19.61
CA VAL A 552 17.83 19.45 -19.33
C VAL A 552 17.77 20.37 -20.53
N GLU A 553 17.26 21.58 -20.32
CA GLU A 553 17.24 22.67 -21.30
C GLU A 553 18.26 23.74 -20.92
N LEU A 554 19.09 24.15 -21.89
CA LEU A 554 20.10 25.20 -21.74
C LEU A 554 19.60 26.50 -22.36
N PHE A 555 19.76 27.61 -21.66
CA PHE A 555 19.33 28.94 -22.07
C PHE A 555 20.53 29.89 -22.10
N GLU A 556 20.53 30.81 -23.06
CA GLU A 556 21.44 31.95 -23.07
C GLU A 556 20.72 33.18 -22.49
N ALA A 557 21.42 33.98 -21.68
CA ALA A 557 20.85 35.15 -21.01
C ALA A 557 20.15 36.10 -22.00
N GLY A 558 18.86 36.37 -21.75
CA GLY A 558 18.02 37.20 -22.62
C GLY A 558 17.27 36.43 -23.70
N ASN A 559 17.44 35.11 -23.80
CA ASN A 559 16.68 34.23 -24.68
C ASN A 559 15.77 33.30 -23.87
N ASN A 560 14.47 33.29 -24.20
CA ASN A 560 13.48 32.41 -23.56
C ASN A 560 13.33 31.04 -24.26
N SER A 561 13.94 30.85 -25.43
CA SER A 561 13.99 29.54 -26.10
C SER A 561 15.30 28.83 -25.77
N PRO A 562 15.26 27.51 -25.52
CA PRO A 562 16.48 26.77 -25.24
C PRO A 562 17.42 26.81 -26.45
N VAL A 563 18.71 27.01 -26.18
CA VAL A 563 19.78 26.99 -27.19
C VAL A 563 20.35 25.59 -27.40
N ALA A 564 20.15 24.70 -26.43
CA ALA A 564 20.44 23.27 -26.52
C ALA A 564 19.58 22.51 -25.49
N ALA A 565 19.39 21.20 -25.70
CA ALA A 565 18.71 20.33 -24.73
C ALA A 565 19.35 18.93 -24.72
N ALA A 566 19.23 18.23 -23.60
CA ALA A 566 19.73 16.87 -23.43
C ALA A 566 18.99 16.13 -22.30
N THR A 567 18.84 14.81 -22.42
CA THR A 567 18.34 13.99 -21.30
C THR A 567 19.50 13.58 -20.38
N ALA A 568 19.31 13.72 -19.08
CA ALA A 568 20.25 13.21 -18.08
C ALA A 568 20.23 11.67 -18.05
N GLY A 569 21.39 11.05 -18.14
CA GLY A 569 21.55 9.60 -18.07
C GLY A 569 21.16 9.02 -16.71
N PRO A 570 21.19 7.69 -16.54
CA PRO A 570 20.85 7.02 -15.28
C PRO A 570 21.72 7.44 -14.08
N SER A 571 22.92 7.99 -14.33
CA SER A 571 23.81 8.54 -13.28
C SER A 571 23.64 10.04 -13.07
N GLY A 572 22.69 10.67 -13.75
CA GLY A 572 22.41 12.12 -13.71
C GLY A 572 23.30 12.95 -14.65
N ASP A 573 24.23 12.35 -15.37
CA ASP A 573 25.12 13.06 -16.30
C ASP A 573 24.40 13.43 -17.61
N TRP A 574 24.60 14.66 -18.09
CA TRP A 574 24.04 15.13 -19.36
C TRP A 574 25.11 15.84 -20.20
N ARG A 575 24.90 15.85 -21.53
CA ARG A 575 25.76 16.53 -22.50
C ARG A 575 24.91 17.15 -23.60
N ALA A 576 25.17 18.40 -23.92
CA ALA A 576 24.47 19.14 -24.98
C ALA A 576 25.47 19.96 -25.80
N GLU A 577 25.25 20.11 -27.09
CA GLU A 577 26.09 20.93 -27.97
C GLU A 577 25.23 22.02 -28.61
N LEU A 578 25.80 23.22 -28.80
CA LEU A 578 25.11 24.25 -29.57
C LEU A 578 24.98 23.83 -31.03
N ALA A 579 23.79 24.03 -31.60
CA ALA A 579 23.52 23.66 -32.99
C ALA A 579 24.30 24.51 -34.01
N ALA A 580 24.73 25.71 -33.61
CA ALA A 580 25.50 26.63 -34.43
C ALA A 580 26.55 27.35 -33.59
N ALA A 581 27.63 27.78 -34.25
CA ALA A 581 28.62 28.64 -33.62
C ALA A 581 28.00 30.00 -33.26
N ILE A 582 28.34 30.51 -32.09
CA ILE A 582 27.93 31.84 -31.62
C ILE A 582 29.03 32.87 -31.87
N SER A 583 28.66 34.15 -31.86
CA SER A 583 29.58 35.26 -32.15
C SER A 583 30.59 35.48 -31.02
N ASP A 584 31.71 36.16 -31.32
CA ASP A 584 32.62 36.61 -30.27
C ASP A 584 31.92 37.50 -29.23
N GLY A 585 32.31 37.35 -27.96
CA GLY A 585 31.75 38.07 -26.83
C GLY A 585 31.61 37.20 -25.57
N THR A 586 31.24 37.83 -24.46
CA THR A 586 30.92 37.09 -23.22
C THR A 586 29.45 36.66 -23.25
N HIS A 587 29.23 35.35 -23.18
CA HIS A 587 27.92 34.70 -23.09
C HIS A 587 27.68 34.19 -21.68
N THR A 588 26.42 34.23 -21.23
CA THR A 588 26.01 33.67 -19.94
C THR A 588 24.93 32.62 -20.18
N PHE A 589 25.14 31.42 -19.67
CA PHE A 589 24.22 30.28 -19.83
C PHE A 589 23.64 29.87 -18.49
N THR A 590 22.37 29.47 -18.48
CA THR A 590 21.70 28.79 -17.37
C THR A 590 21.02 27.53 -17.88
N ALA A 591 20.75 26.58 -17.00
CA ALA A 591 20.04 25.35 -17.34
C ALA A 591 18.84 25.13 -16.42
N ARG A 592 17.81 24.45 -16.92
CA ARG A 592 16.67 23.94 -16.15
C ARG A 592 16.48 22.46 -16.48
N ALA A 593 15.96 21.68 -15.53
CA ALA A 593 15.59 20.29 -15.76
C ALA A 593 14.08 20.11 -15.60
N THR A 594 13.47 19.29 -16.44
CA THR A 594 12.08 18.84 -16.30
C THR A 594 12.07 17.33 -16.11
N ASP A 595 11.47 16.84 -15.02
CA ASP A 595 11.39 15.42 -14.72
C ASP A 595 10.36 14.68 -15.62
N ALA A 596 10.23 13.36 -15.44
CA ALA A 596 9.28 12.55 -16.20
C ALA A 596 7.80 12.86 -15.88
N ALA A 597 7.51 13.50 -14.74
CA ALA A 597 6.18 13.92 -14.34
C ALA A 597 5.83 15.33 -14.87
N GLY A 598 6.79 16.03 -15.48
CA GLY A 598 6.63 17.37 -16.03
C GLY A 598 6.93 18.50 -15.04
N ASN A 599 7.52 18.23 -13.88
CA ASN A 599 7.93 19.28 -12.94
C ASN A 599 9.27 19.88 -13.37
N THR A 600 9.36 21.21 -13.38
CA THR A 600 10.57 21.94 -13.80
C THR A 600 11.34 22.51 -12.61
N SER A 601 12.67 22.36 -12.62
CA SER A 601 13.59 22.90 -11.61
C SER A 601 13.68 24.43 -11.62
N PRO A 602 14.23 25.04 -10.56
CA PRO A 602 14.84 26.36 -10.65
C PRO A 602 15.98 26.40 -11.70
N GLU A 603 16.39 27.61 -12.10
CA GLU A 603 17.59 27.78 -12.92
C GLU A 603 18.85 27.36 -12.17
N SER A 604 19.82 26.81 -12.91
CA SER A 604 21.19 26.60 -12.44
C SER A 604 21.87 27.93 -12.09
N ASP A 605 23.01 27.83 -11.41
CA ASP A 605 23.94 28.95 -11.35
C ASP A 605 24.36 29.36 -12.78
N PRO A 606 24.56 30.67 -13.04
CA PRO A 606 24.95 31.15 -14.36
C PRO A 606 26.40 30.78 -14.69
N LEU A 607 26.62 30.19 -15.86
CA LEU A 607 27.93 29.89 -16.43
C LEU A 607 28.33 30.98 -17.44
N LYS A 608 29.50 31.60 -17.27
CA LYS A 608 30.04 32.58 -18.21
C LYS A 608 31.12 31.96 -19.09
N VAL A 609 31.01 32.17 -20.39
CA VAL A 609 32.02 31.76 -21.38
C VAL A 609 32.29 32.94 -22.31
N THR A 610 33.56 33.25 -22.55
CA THR A 610 33.94 34.26 -23.54
C THR A 610 34.36 33.57 -24.83
N VAL A 611 33.59 33.77 -25.89
CA VAL A 611 33.95 33.32 -27.23
C VAL A 611 34.83 34.37 -27.87
N ASP A 612 35.95 33.93 -28.42
CA ASP A 612 36.91 34.75 -29.13
C ASP A 612 37.47 33.90 -30.27
N THR A 613 37.17 34.24 -31.51
CA THR A 613 37.61 33.45 -32.68
C THR A 613 38.71 34.15 -33.48
N VAL A 614 39.19 35.31 -33.02
CA VAL A 614 40.05 36.20 -33.79
C VAL A 614 41.47 36.16 -33.26
N ALA A 615 42.41 35.79 -34.12
CA ALA A 615 43.82 35.81 -33.75
C ALA A 615 44.39 37.24 -33.62
N PRO A 616 45.28 37.50 -32.65
CA PRO A 616 45.84 38.81 -32.40
C PRO A 616 46.83 39.24 -33.49
N SER A 617 46.87 40.53 -33.76
CA SER A 617 47.79 41.14 -34.71
C SER A 617 48.43 42.41 -34.17
N VAL A 618 49.63 42.74 -34.65
CA VAL A 618 50.29 44.01 -34.29
C VAL A 618 49.80 45.11 -35.22
N VAL A 619 48.93 45.97 -34.70
CA VAL A 619 48.29 47.08 -35.43
C VAL A 619 49.09 48.38 -35.40
N GLY A 620 50.02 48.52 -34.45
CA GLY A 620 50.85 49.72 -34.32
C GLY A 620 52.25 49.41 -33.80
N VAL A 621 53.25 50.15 -34.29
CA VAL A 621 54.62 50.09 -33.76
C VAL A 621 55.23 51.48 -33.62
N SER A 622 55.99 51.68 -32.55
CA SER A 622 56.80 52.88 -32.33
C SER A 622 58.20 52.47 -31.86
N PRO A 623 59.30 52.97 -32.45
CA PRO A 623 59.35 53.81 -33.65
C PRO A 623 58.73 53.12 -34.86
N ALA A 624 58.19 53.92 -35.80
CA ALA A 624 57.59 53.40 -37.02
C ALA A 624 58.60 52.59 -37.88
N HIS A 625 58.11 51.65 -38.68
CA HIS A 625 58.96 50.90 -39.61
C HIS A 625 59.73 51.86 -40.54
N ARG A 626 61.05 51.65 -40.65
CA ARG A 626 62.04 52.47 -41.36
C ARG A 626 62.25 53.89 -40.81
N ALA A 627 61.76 54.20 -39.60
CA ALA A 627 62.06 55.48 -38.96
C ALA A 627 63.58 55.72 -38.87
N THR A 628 63.98 56.97 -39.09
CA THR A 628 65.37 57.43 -38.95
C THR A 628 65.45 58.53 -37.89
N GLY A 629 66.61 58.74 -37.29
CA GLY A 629 66.77 59.75 -36.23
C GLY A 629 66.18 59.34 -34.88
N VAL A 630 65.93 58.04 -34.67
CA VAL A 630 65.39 57.52 -33.40
C VAL A 630 66.38 57.79 -32.26
N SER A 631 65.86 58.22 -31.09
CA SER A 631 66.68 58.47 -29.90
C SER A 631 67.45 57.21 -29.47
N PRO A 632 68.74 57.32 -29.09
CA PRO A 632 69.50 56.22 -28.46
C PRO A 632 68.87 55.67 -27.16
N ARG A 633 67.91 56.39 -26.55
CA ARG A 633 67.16 55.97 -25.35
C ARG A 633 65.68 55.64 -25.66
N ALA A 634 65.31 55.48 -26.93
CA ALA A 634 63.92 55.22 -27.28
C ALA A 634 63.44 53.87 -26.70
N ASN A 635 62.27 53.90 -26.05
CA ASN A 635 61.47 52.69 -25.84
C ASN A 635 60.82 52.29 -27.16
N LEU A 636 60.62 50.99 -27.34
CA LEU A 636 59.91 50.43 -28.46
C LEU A 636 58.55 49.96 -27.98
N VAL A 637 57.50 50.24 -28.75
CA VAL A 637 56.13 49.85 -28.43
C VAL A 637 55.56 49.05 -29.60
N ALA A 638 54.93 47.93 -29.30
CA ALA A 638 54.03 47.23 -30.20
C ALA A 638 52.62 47.27 -29.61
N THR A 639 51.66 47.77 -30.39
CA THR A 639 50.24 47.78 -30.04
C THR A 639 49.56 46.60 -30.72
N PHE A 640 48.87 45.77 -29.96
CA PHE A 640 48.08 44.64 -30.44
C PHE A 640 46.64 45.05 -30.80
N SER A 641 45.97 44.25 -31.63
CA SER A 641 44.55 44.41 -31.98
C SER A 641 43.63 44.26 -30.79
N GLU A 642 44.09 43.57 -29.74
CA GLU A 642 43.31 43.15 -28.58
C GLU A 642 44.18 42.93 -27.34
N VAL A 643 43.56 42.47 -26.27
CA VAL A 643 44.25 42.16 -25.01
C VAL A 643 45.01 40.83 -25.15
N MET A 644 46.27 40.84 -24.72
CA MET A 644 47.18 39.70 -24.78
C MET A 644 47.29 39.03 -23.41
N GLY A 645 47.58 37.73 -23.39
CA GLY A 645 48.03 37.04 -22.18
C GLY A 645 49.36 37.64 -21.69
N GLU A 646 49.34 38.35 -20.57
CA GLU A 646 50.49 39.13 -20.08
C GLU A 646 51.78 38.28 -19.96
N ALA A 647 51.65 37.02 -19.52
CA ALA A 647 52.77 36.09 -19.38
C ALA A 647 53.44 35.74 -20.73
N THR A 648 52.70 35.76 -21.83
CA THR A 648 53.22 35.42 -23.17
C THR A 648 53.99 36.58 -23.80
N VAL A 649 53.78 37.81 -23.32
CA VAL A 649 54.46 39.02 -23.79
C VAL A 649 55.73 39.25 -22.96
N ASN A 650 56.84 38.65 -23.39
CA ASN A 650 58.07 38.63 -22.61
C ASN A 650 59.33 38.72 -23.52
N ARG A 651 60.53 38.56 -22.93
CA ARG A 651 61.83 38.72 -23.62
C ARG A 651 62.10 37.66 -24.70
N THR A 652 61.40 36.52 -24.67
CA THR A 652 61.55 35.47 -25.69
C THR A 652 60.61 35.65 -26.86
N THR A 653 59.53 36.43 -26.70
CA THR A 653 58.50 36.63 -27.71
C THR A 653 58.53 38.04 -28.30
N VAL A 654 59.05 39.02 -27.56
CA VAL A 654 59.32 40.37 -28.05
C VAL A 654 60.82 40.68 -27.95
N LYS A 655 61.47 40.85 -29.10
CA LYS A 655 62.94 40.94 -29.22
C LYS A 655 63.35 42.21 -29.95
N LEU A 656 64.58 42.64 -29.66
CA LEU A 656 65.29 43.66 -30.42
C LEU A 656 66.63 43.09 -30.83
N VAL A 657 67.00 43.20 -32.10
CA VAL A 657 68.25 42.65 -32.63
C VAL A 657 68.96 43.74 -33.44
N ARG A 658 70.28 43.82 -33.29
CA ARG A 658 71.10 44.71 -34.12
C ARG A 658 71.21 44.13 -35.53
N SER A 659 71.04 44.97 -36.55
CA SER A 659 71.17 44.58 -37.95
C SER A 659 72.54 43.91 -38.20
N GLY A 660 72.53 42.72 -38.80
CA GLY A 660 73.73 41.93 -39.07
C GLY A 660 74.19 41.01 -37.93
N THR A 661 73.43 40.93 -36.83
CA THR A 661 73.67 40.00 -35.72
C THR A 661 72.44 39.13 -35.46
N THR A 662 72.62 38.02 -34.75
CA THR A 662 71.52 37.17 -34.25
C THR A 662 71.26 37.35 -32.75
N ARG A 663 72.14 38.06 -32.03
CA ARG A 663 72.05 38.24 -30.58
C ARG A 663 71.05 39.34 -30.23
N ALA A 664 70.07 39.02 -29.39
CA ALA A 664 69.13 40.01 -28.87
C ALA A 664 69.82 41.07 -28.01
N VAL A 665 69.38 42.32 -28.17
CA VAL A 665 69.72 43.44 -27.29
C VAL A 665 69.00 43.22 -25.97
N PRO A 666 69.71 43.23 -24.83
CA PRO A 666 69.06 43.16 -23.53
C PRO A 666 68.08 44.33 -23.34
N ALA A 667 66.80 44.01 -23.12
CA ALA A 667 65.74 44.97 -22.85
C ALA A 667 64.76 44.39 -21.82
N ALA A 668 64.18 45.23 -20.97
CA ALA A 668 63.00 44.85 -20.20
C ALA A 668 61.77 44.86 -21.14
N VAL A 669 60.85 43.91 -20.93
CA VAL A 669 59.56 43.87 -21.61
C VAL A 669 58.47 44.07 -20.56
N THR A 670 57.57 45.00 -20.80
CA THR A 670 56.36 45.18 -19.99
C THR A 670 55.15 45.18 -20.90
N TYR A 671 54.01 44.70 -20.42
CA TYR A 671 52.75 44.73 -21.13
C TYR A 671 51.73 45.53 -20.33
N ASP A 672 50.95 46.36 -21.01
CA ASP A 672 49.82 47.07 -20.43
C ASP A 672 48.54 46.60 -21.12
N ALA A 673 47.76 45.78 -20.41
CA ALA A 673 46.51 45.22 -20.89
C ALA A 673 45.43 46.29 -21.14
N THR A 674 45.49 47.44 -20.47
CA THR A 674 44.50 48.52 -20.66
C THR A 674 44.67 49.25 -21.98
N THR A 675 45.89 49.23 -22.53
CA THR A 675 46.22 49.88 -23.80
C THR A 675 46.67 48.91 -24.89
N SER A 676 46.65 47.60 -24.61
CA SER A 676 47.14 46.53 -25.48
C SER A 676 48.55 46.76 -26.01
N LYS A 677 49.45 47.29 -25.17
CA LYS A 677 50.80 47.69 -25.58
C LYS A 677 51.90 46.90 -24.89
N ALA A 678 52.74 46.25 -25.69
CA ALA A 678 54.05 45.75 -25.24
C ALA A 678 55.10 46.85 -25.39
N THR A 679 55.84 47.12 -24.33
CA THR A 679 56.97 48.06 -24.34
C THR A 679 58.30 47.31 -24.14
N LEU A 680 59.20 47.44 -25.10
CA LEU A 680 60.61 47.06 -24.99
C LEU A 680 61.44 48.27 -24.55
N ASN A 681 62.08 48.17 -23.39
CA ASN A 681 62.97 49.19 -22.86
C ASN A 681 64.43 48.67 -22.86
N PRO A 682 65.27 49.05 -23.84
CA PRO A 682 66.66 48.63 -23.91
C PRO A 682 67.45 49.01 -22.64
N SER A 683 68.15 48.05 -22.04
CA SER A 683 68.86 48.28 -20.76
C SER A 683 70.10 49.17 -20.90
N ALA A 684 70.55 49.40 -22.14
CA ALA A 684 71.65 50.29 -22.48
C ALA A 684 71.28 51.15 -23.69
N LYS A 685 71.95 52.30 -23.85
CA LYS A 685 71.76 53.18 -25.01
C LYS A 685 72.04 52.39 -26.30
N LEU A 686 71.14 52.51 -27.26
CA LEU A 686 71.31 51.97 -28.60
C LEU A 686 72.45 52.72 -29.32
N MET A 687 73.21 52.00 -30.15
CA MET A 687 74.38 52.55 -30.82
C MET A 687 73.98 53.60 -31.87
N PRO A 688 74.60 54.81 -31.88
CA PRO A 688 74.34 55.83 -32.88
C PRO A 688 74.53 55.32 -34.31
N GLY A 689 73.74 55.84 -35.25
CA GLY A 689 73.78 55.49 -36.67
C GLY A 689 73.44 54.03 -37.01
N THR A 690 73.12 53.19 -36.02
CA THR A 690 72.94 51.74 -36.18
C THR A 690 71.49 51.40 -36.48
N ARG A 691 71.27 50.41 -37.36
CA ARG A 691 69.95 49.84 -37.63
C ARG A 691 69.65 48.70 -36.66
N TYR A 692 68.42 48.68 -36.17
CA TYR A 692 67.89 47.61 -35.33
C TYR A 692 66.59 47.10 -35.92
N THR A 693 66.29 45.82 -35.65
CA THR A 693 65.02 45.17 -35.96
C THR A 693 64.39 44.72 -34.65
N ALA A 694 63.17 45.17 -34.40
CA ALA A 694 62.33 44.63 -33.35
C ALA A 694 61.38 43.58 -33.92
N THR A 695 61.00 42.62 -33.09
CA THR A 695 60.23 41.46 -33.49
C THR A 695 59.24 41.09 -32.40
N VAL A 696 57.99 40.88 -32.78
CA VAL A 696 56.96 40.17 -32.01
C VAL A 696 56.75 38.82 -32.70
N THR A 697 57.11 37.74 -32.04
CA THR A 697 57.00 36.38 -32.58
C THR A 697 55.58 35.86 -32.48
N THR A 698 55.29 34.74 -33.13
CA THR A 698 54.03 34.00 -32.97
C THR A 698 53.89 33.30 -31.62
N GLY A 699 54.84 33.42 -30.69
CA GLY A 699 54.72 32.88 -29.33
C GLY A 699 54.02 33.81 -28.34
N VAL A 700 53.51 34.97 -28.78
CA VAL A 700 52.56 35.76 -27.98
C VAL A 700 51.16 35.21 -28.24
N GLU A 701 50.35 35.11 -27.20
CA GLU A 701 48.97 34.63 -27.29
C GLU A 701 48.02 35.63 -26.63
N ASP A 702 46.78 35.71 -27.14
CA ASP A 702 45.69 36.45 -26.50
C ASP A 702 45.18 35.74 -25.21
N LEU A 703 44.04 36.16 -24.66
CA LEU A 703 43.44 35.51 -23.50
C LEU A 703 42.75 34.18 -23.83
N ALA A 704 42.37 33.96 -25.09
CA ALA A 704 41.79 32.73 -25.61
C ALA A 704 42.85 31.71 -26.10
N GLY A 705 44.12 32.12 -26.18
CA GLY A 705 45.24 31.30 -26.62
C GLY A 705 45.59 31.44 -28.11
N HIS A 706 45.00 32.36 -28.88
CA HIS A 706 45.39 32.50 -30.28
C HIS A 706 46.74 33.19 -30.41
N SER A 707 47.54 32.66 -31.33
CA SER A 707 48.79 33.26 -31.75
C SER A 707 48.61 34.09 -33.02
N PRO A 708 49.38 35.18 -33.22
CA PRO A 708 49.44 35.86 -34.50
C PRO A 708 49.83 34.91 -35.63
N SER A 709 49.19 35.05 -36.79
CA SER A 709 49.42 34.18 -37.96
C SER A 709 50.84 34.27 -38.53
N ALA A 710 51.59 35.34 -38.21
CA ALA A 710 52.99 35.50 -38.58
C ALA A 710 53.75 36.37 -37.58
N THR A 711 55.06 36.15 -37.53
CA THR A 711 55.98 37.01 -36.77
C THR A 711 56.00 38.41 -37.37
N LYS A 712 55.71 39.43 -36.54
CA LYS A 712 55.83 40.84 -36.94
C LYS A 712 57.25 41.34 -36.68
N ALA A 713 57.92 41.84 -37.71
CA ALA A 713 59.21 42.50 -37.56
C ALA A 713 59.20 43.93 -38.13
N TRP A 714 59.88 44.86 -37.48
CA TRP A 714 60.09 46.21 -38.00
C TRP A 714 61.47 46.75 -37.67
N SER A 715 62.04 47.51 -38.61
CA SER A 715 63.39 48.06 -38.46
C SER A 715 63.39 49.58 -38.32
N PHE A 716 64.36 50.14 -37.61
CA PHE A 716 64.58 51.59 -37.50
C PHE A 716 66.07 51.91 -37.39
N LYS A 717 66.45 53.19 -37.61
CA LYS A 717 67.83 53.68 -37.51
C LYS A 717 67.96 54.72 -36.40
N VAL A 718 68.87 54.49 -35.46
CA VAL A 718 69.21 55.42 -34.37
C VAL A 718 69.89 56.67 -34.96
N ARG A 719 69.62 57.85 -34.39
CA ARG A 719 70.29 59.10 -34.77
C ARG A 719 71.81 58.92 -34.73
N GLY A 720 72.48 59.44 -35.77
CA GLY A 720 73.93 59.41 -35.92
C GLY A 720 74.65 60.18 -34.82
#